data_AF-A0AA43FRW2-F1
#
_entry.id   AF-A0AA43FRW2-F1
#
_cell.length_a   1.000
_cell.length_b   1.000
_cell.length_c   1.000
_cell.angle_alpha   90.00
_cell.angle_beta   90.00
_cell.angle_gamma   90.00
#
_symmetry.space_group_name_H-M   'P 1'
#
loop_
_entity.id
_entity.type
_entity.pdbx_description
1 polymer ?
#
loop_
_entity_poly.entity_id
_entity_poly.type
_entity_poly.pdbx_seq_one_letter_code
_entity_poly.pdbx_strand_id
1 'polypeptide(L)'
;MIPAESKLFMRALACALVLFVPPSPSSGEPPLRPEITPAGPSGDIMAFWRELRDWRPQEGRSASVSGFVLVRDAAEFHLDQGTITLLDIRGRPAAAVFEGAGRVKITPPIEVERRQMVRWFEAAAPEREVERIFFFFGDSTAAELEGAMSFGDAPVSASAGKTVRDAMEFLVGDDEGSLSWNFVRTLLNGEATQLFRAHIFPRRGDDLYFSFDASAEEEVDFGRKASRGKYFEVLTSFHRREDYDAEGNLAVPQWETRPVDAMHYTAEIDVEGLNDLRAHAEVMLIPNVPAGSWVGSTLFYDLEVDSVTWGNGTPVVYDRSKDDVSTLWIRLPDDTQEGLPLSLNVWYRGDILERTRDGFHYLETTSNWLPRFGGSESTFDLTFRSKKDWPVLSVGRRVTREPDPADDDVMVTRWVTARPSSQVTFSVGDFREYEFPAGSTPPIRIHVAEEFHARVLDLASRAASATGGRLNILSQRDPEEKVHLDIENSLAFFGRAFGPLHFEEFNVAEIPFMHGQAFPGMINLSWITFQWTQEDGKDELFRAHEVAHQWWGIGVRPQTYHDRWLSEGLSEFAALWYMHKIRANPQRYLDRLEEFRKDILDRREDTGPIWLGSRLAVGREGGQDYAVTVYSKGAWIMHMLRNLMLDNETGSEELFDGFMNTLFTRFQSRTISTEDFQAFLGEYLQTDMQWFFDQWVYGTDIPTYRFAYTTEELPSGDVKMRVRVRQEDVPEDFMMLVPIQIDFGVDGTAVVPVLVKGAETITDLPLLPRAPDEVTFNVLESVLAEVRTEKW
;
A
#
# COMPACT_ATOMS: atom_id res chain seq x y z
N MET A 1 42.13 7.85 -31.59
CA MET A 1 41.62 9.10 -32.19
C MET A 1 40.11 8.93 -32.29
N ILE A 2 39.35 9.95 -31.87
CA ILE A 2 38.04 9.91 -31.16
C ILE A 2 38.26 9.72 -29.64
N PRO A 3 37.76 10.63 -28.77
CA PRO A 3 38.47 11.02 -27.54
C PRO A 3 38.11 10.20 -26.30
N ALA A 4 39.09 10.10 -25.41
CA ALA A 4 39.08 9.32 -24.19
C ALA A 4 38.63 10.15 -22.98
N GLU A 5 37.32 10.37 -22.80
CA GLU A 5 36.74 10.96 -21.57
C GLU A 5 35.30 10.44 -21.39
N SER A 6 35.15 9.15 -21.11
CA SER A 6 33.85 8.54 -20.70
C SER A 6 34.06 7.24 -19.90
N LYS A 7 35.18 7.11 -19.17
CA LYS A 7 35.52 5.95 -18.33
C LYS A 7 36.05 6.34 -16.95
N LEU A 8 35.53 7.43 -16.38
CA LEU A 8 35.89 7.91 -15.05
C LEU A 8 34.65 8.41 -14.27
N PHE A 9 33.63 7.56 -14.13
CA PHE A 9 32.60 7.73 -13.08
C PHE A 9 32.07 6.40 -12.51
N MET A 10 32.63 5.26 -12.95
CA MET A 10 32.25 3.89 -12.53
C MET A 10 33.45 3.10 -11.99
N ARG A 11 34.45 3.80 -11.42
CA ARG A 11 35.68 3.20 -10.85
C ARG A 11 36.13 3.81 -9.52
N ALA A 12 35.25 4.54 -8.83
CA ALA A 12 35.49 5.03 -7.46
C ALA A 12 34.60 4.37 -6.39
N LEU A 13 33.74 3.40 -6.74
CA LEU A 13 32.83 2.72 -5.79
C LEU A 13 33.13 1.22 -5.60
N ALA A 14 34.34 0.75 -5.91
CA ALA A 14 34.69 -0.68 -5.90
C ALA A 14 36.02 -1.03 -5.22
N CYS A 15 36.54 -0.22 -4.30
CA CYS A 15 37.77 -0.55 -3.54
C CYS A 15 37.73 -0.20 -2.04
N ALA A 16 36.57 -0.34 -1.39
CA ALA A 16 36.50 -0.37 0.08
C ALA A 16 35.67 -1.56 0.62
N LEU A 17 35.41 -2.57 -0.22
CA LEU A 17 34.84 -3.84 0.21
C LEU A 17 35.89 -4.93 0.03
N VAL A 18 36.10 -5.70 1.11
CA VAL A 18 36.94 -6.89 1.31
C VAL A 18 38.13 -6.68 2.27
N LEU A 19 37.98 -7.33 3.43
CA LEU A 19 38.90 -7.52 4.58
C LEU A 19 38.92 -6.44 5.68
N PHE A 20 37.78 -6.22 6.31
CA PHE A 20 37.73 -6.27 7.77
C PHE A 20 36.94 -7.52 8.16
N VAL A 21 37.65 -8.56 8.61
CA VAL A 21 37.07 -9.50 9.58
C VAL A 21 37.03 -8.69 10.87
N PRO A 22 35.86 -8.30 11.41
CA PRO A 22 35.84 -7.71 12.73
C PRO A 22 36.47 -8.73 13.69
N PRO A 23 37.27 -8.32 14.67
CA PRO A 23 37.63 -9.24 15.73
C PRO A 23 36.33 -9.82 16.29
N SER A 24 36.30 -11.13 16.52
CA SER A 24 35.24 -11.77 17.31
C SER A 24 34.94 -10.87 18.51
N PRO A 25 33.66 -10.58 18.82
CA PRO A 25 33.35 -9.75 19.97
C PRO A 25 34.03 -10.38 21.19
N SER A 26 34.96 -9.63 21.79
CA SER A 26 35.54 -10.01 23.05
C SER A 26 34.40 -10.12 24.05
N SER A 27 34.27 -11.30 24.64
CA SER A 27 33.45 -11.58 25.82
C SER A 27 33.45 -10.40 26.81
N GLY A 28 32.28 -9.81 27.03
CA GLY A 28 32.07 -8.84 28.10
C GLY A 28 30.97 -7.84 27.76
N GLU A 29 29.78 -8.06 28.34
CA GLU A 29 28.58 -7.20 28.41
C GLU A 29 28.09 -6.57 27.08
N PRO A 30 26.76 -6.57 26.80
CA PRO A 30 26.20 -5.85 25.65
C PRO A 30 26.65 -4.38 25.73
N PRO A 31 26.86 -3.66 24.60
CA PRO A 31 27.43 -2.32 24.65
C PRO A 31 26.55 -1.40 25.51
N LEU A 32 26.96 -1.26 26.77
CA LEU A 32 26.53 -0.20 27.66
C LEU A 32 26.91 1.08 26.93
N ARG A 33 25.87 1.88 26.65
CA ARG A 33 25.88 3.34 26.56
C ARG A 33 27.31 3.90 26.59
N PRO A 34 27.83 4.52 25.51
CA PRO A 34 28.82 5.53 25.78
C PRO A 34 28.14 6.52 26.77
N GLU A 35 28.77 6.82 27.92
CA GLU A 35 28.30 7.84 28.87
C GLU A 35 28.36 9.20 28.15
N ILE A 36 27.41 9.44 27.27
CA ILE A 36 27.27 10.67 26.52
C ILE A 36 26.16 11.40 27.23
N THR A 37 26.50 12.56 27.79
CA THR A 37 25.49 13.50 28.24
C THR A 37 24.63 13.80 27.02
N PRO A 38 23.31 13.48 27.01
CA PRO A 38 22.48 13.73 25.87
C PRO A 38 22.61 15.22 25.50
N ALA A 39 22.86 15.51 24.23
CA ALA A 39 22.44 16.79 23.69
C ALA A 39 20.91 16.73 23.68
N GLY A 40 20.29 16.92 24.86
CA GLY A 40 18.84 17.00 24.99
C GLY A 40 18.29 18.02 23.99
N PRO A 41 16.98 18.00 23.71
CA PRO A 41 16.41 18.81 22.65
C PRO A 41 16.87 20.26 22.82
N SER A 42 17.43 20.81 21.73
CA SER A 42 17.93 22.17 21.77
C SER A 42 16.82 23.11 22.29
N GLY A 43 17.16 24.15 23.05
CA GLY A 43 16.15 25.10 23.54
C GLY A 43 15.29 25.72 22.42
N ASP A 44 15.79 25.66 21.18
CA ASP A 44 15.14 26.12 19.95
C ASP A 44 13.91 25.27 19.56
N ILE A 45 14.04 23.94 19.46
CA ILE A 45 12.92 23.06 19.08
C ILE A 45 11.83 23.00 20.16
N MET A 46 12.21 23.09 21.43
CA MET A 46 11.25 23.21 22.55
C MET A 46 10.52 24.56 22.57
N ALA A 47 11.15 25.62 22.06
CA ALA A 47 10.48 26.91 21.86
C ALA A 47 9.48 26.84 20.71
N PHE A 48 9.86 26.19 19.60
CA PHE A 48 8.98 25.92 18.47
C PHE A 48 7.69 25.19 18.89
N TRP A 49 7.79 24.07 19.61
CA TRP A 49 6.60 23.33 20.07
C TRP A 49 5.70 24.14 21.01
N ARG A 50 6.26 25.02 21.83
CA ARG A 50 5.46 25.94 22.66
C ARG A 50 4.73 26.98 21.81
N GLU A 51 5.41 27.58 20.85
CA GLU A 51 4.83 28.56 19.94
C GLU A 51 3.70 27.95 19.10
N LEU A 52 3.89 26.72 18.61
CA LEU A 52 2.88 26.00 17.83
C LEU A 52 1.63 25.65 18.65
N ARG A 53 1.78 25.23 19.92
CA ARG A 53 0.64 24.95 20.82
C ARG A 53 -0.16 26.19 21.17
N ASP A 54 0.51 27.32 21.32
CA ASP A 54 -0.12 28.61 21.63
C ASP A 54 -0.35 29.49 20.39
N TRP A 55 -0.38 28.87 19.19
CA TRP A 55 -0.49 29.60 17.94
C TRP A 55 -1.84 30.32 17.83
N ARG A 56 -1.80 31.66 17.83
CA ARG A 56 -3.00 32.51 17.92
C ARG A 56 -2.93 33.67 16.94
N PRO A 57 -4.09 34.16 16.45
CA PRO A 57 -4.15 35.37 15.64
C PRO A 57 -3.57 36.57 16.40
N GLN A 58 -2.79 37.40 15.71
CA GLN A 58 -2.06 38.51 16.30
C GLN A 58 -2.72 39.85 15.96
N GLU A 59 -2.80 40.75 16.96
CA GLU A 59 -3.24 42.12 16.74
C GLU A 59 -2.31 42.86 15.76
N GLY A 60 -2.88 43.71 14.91
CA GLY A 60 -2.12 44.40 13.86
C GLY A 60 -1.72 43.53 12.66
N ARG A 61 -2.05 42.23 12.65
CA ARG A 61 -1.85 41.31 11.52
C ARG A 61 -3.16 40.98 10.79
N SER A 62 -4.16 41.86 10.86
CA SER A 62 -5.47 41.68 10.22
C SER A 62 -5.73 42.71 9.12
N ALA A 63 -6.38 42.30 8.04
CA ALA A 63 -6.79 43.15 6.92
C ALA A 63 -8.26 42.90 6.55
N SER A 64 -8.93 43.95 6.04
CA SER A 64 -10.27 43.80 5.46
C SER A 64 -10.16 43.24 4.04
N VAL A 65 -11.06 42.31 3.70
CA VAL A 65 -11.15 41.67 2.38
C VAL A 65 -12.41 42.13 1.66
N SER A 66 -12.25 42.52 0.40
CA SER A 66 -13.35 42.91 -0.50
C SER A 66 -13.03 42.45 -1.92
N GLY A 67 -13.16 41.14 -2.16
CA GLY A 67 -12.88 40.49 -3.42
C GLY A 67 -11.40 40.18 -3.63
N PHE A 68 -11.01 38.93 -3.36
CA PHE A 68 -9.69 38.39 -3.66
C PHE A 68 -9.83 36.91 -4.04
N VAL A 69 -9.09 36.45 -5.04
CA VAL A 69 -9.10 35.04 -5.44
C VAL A 69 -7.69 34.50 -5.27
N LEU A 70 -7.53 33.54 -4.35
CA LEU A 70 -6.31 32.77 -4.22
C LEU A 70 -6.45 31.50 -5.06
N VAL A 71 -5.49 31.24 -5.93
CA VAL A 71 -5.51 30.05 -6.80
C VAL A 71 -4.32 29.17 -6.44
N ARG A 72 -4.59 27.88 -6.24
CA ARG A 72 -3.57 26.84 -6.01
C ARG A 72 -3.92 25.64 -6.85
N ASP A 73 -3.19 25.47 -7.96
CA ASP A 73 -3.42 24.44 -8.97
C ASP A 73 -4.91 24.35 -9.39
N ALA A 74 -5.58 23.25 -9.03
CA ALA A 74 -6.98 22.98 -9.35
C ALA A 74 -8.01 23.67 -8.43
N ALA A 75 -7.56 24.37 -7.39
CA ALA A 75 -8.41 25.04 -6.40
C ALA A 75 -8.44 26.56 -6.55
N GLU A 76 -9.65 27.12 -6.46
CA GLU A 76 -9.89 28.56 -6.40
C GLU A 76 -10.59 28.90 -5.07
N PHE A 77 -9.97 29.76 -4.27
CA PHE A 77 -10.53 30.29 -3.02
C PHE A 77 -10.95 31.75 -3.22
N HIS A 78 -12.25 31.97 -3.41
CA HIS A 78 -12.87 33.27 -3.60
C HIS A 78 -13.21 33.88 -2.24
N LEU A 79 -12.43 34.86 -1.81
CA LEU A 79 -12.65 35.64 -0.58
C LEU A 79 -13.46 36.90 -0.95
N ASP A 80 -14.79 36.78 -0.95
CA ASP A 80 -15.68 37.82 -1.48
C ASP A 80 -15.75 39.04 -0.54
N GLN A 81 -15.98 38.83 0.76
CA GLN A 81 -16.04 39.91 1.76
C GLN A 81 -15.78 39.40 3.17
N GLY A 82 -14.85 40.01 3.92
CA GLY A 82 -14.56 39.56 5.29
C GLY A 82 -13.32 40.19 5.92
N THR A 83 -12.72 39.48 6.86
CA THR A 83 -11.43 39.80 7.47
C THR A 83 -10.48 38.63 7.27
N ILE A 84 -9.22 38.90 6.95
CA ILE A 84 -8.16 37.91 6.97
C ILE A 84 -7.10 38.29 8.01
N THR A 85 -6.63 37.33 8.81
CA THR A 85 -5.62 37.54 9.84
C THR A 85 -4.43 36.61 9.61
N LEU A 86 -3.22 37.17 9.50
CA LEU A 86 -1.99 36.39 9.42
C LEU A 86 -1.56 35.89 10.80
N LEU A 87 -0.95 34.70 10.79
CA LEU A 87 -0.35 34.09 11.96
C LEU A 87 1.11 33.79 11.67
N ASP A 88 1.96 34.31 12.56
CA ASP A 88 3.39 34.12 12.44
C ASP A 88 3.85 32.97 13.34
N ILE A 89 4.86 32.24 12.89
CA ILE A 89 5.62 31.31 13.72
C ILE A 89 7.12 31.57 13.50
N ARG A 90 7.90 31.64 14.57
CA ARG A 90 9.31 32.05 14.56
C ARG A 90 9.54 33.38 13.81
N GLY A 91 8.56 34.29 13.93
CA GLY A 91 8.58 35.63 13.30
C GLY A 91 8.35 35.65 11.79
N ARG A 92 7.77 34.59 11.20
CA ARG A 92 7.42 34.52 9.77
C ARG A 92 5.95 34.16 9.59
N PRO A 93 5.19 34.83 8.70
CA PRO A 93 3.84 34.40 8.36
C PRO A 93 3.85 32.99 7.77
N ALA A 94 3.09 32.08 8.39
CA ALA A 94 2.98 30.69 7.97
C ALA A 94 1.53 30.18 7.92
N ALA A 95 0.58 30.99 8.38
CA ALA A 95 -0.85 30.72 8.23
C ALA A 95 -1.66 32.01 8.09
N ALA A 96 -2.90 31.85 7.65
CA ALA A 96 -3.90 32.90 7.62
C ALA A 96 -5.28 32.35 7.98
N VAL A 97 -6.09 33.16 8.65
CA VAL A 97 -7.50 32.86 8.93
C VAL A 97 -8.36 33.85 8.19
N PHE A 98 -9.16 33.39 7.25
CA PHE A 98 -10.23 34.18 6.64
C PHE A 98 -11.56 33.92 7.35
N GLU A 99 -12.31 34.99 7.66
CA GLU A 99 -13.68 34.92 8.16
C GLU A 99 -14.56 35.94 7.44
N GLY A 100 -15.61 35.45 6.79
CA GLY A 100 -16.48 36.26 5.94
C GLY A 100 -17.19 35.45 4.86
N ALA A 101 -17.86 36.12 3.93
CA ALA A 101 -18.47 35.46 2.79
C ALA A 101 -17.41 35.10 1.74
N GLY A 102 -17.39 33.85 1.30
CA GLY A 102 -16.55 33.40 0.21
C GLY A 102 -17.06 32.10 -0.42
N ARG A 103 -16.33 31.62 -1.42
CA ARG A 103 -16.61 30.36 -2.13
C ARG A 103 -15.31 29.61 -2.42
N VAL A 104 -15.38 28.29 -2.42
CA VAL A 104 -14.26 27.42 -2.86
C VAL A 104 -14.72 26.56 -4.01
N LYS A 105 -13.92 26.49 -5.06
CA LYS A 105 -14.16 25.66 -6.24
C LYS A 105 -12.95 24.77 -6.51
N ILE A 106 -13.19 23.49 -6.75
CA ILE A 106 -12.16 22.50 -7.12
C ILE A 106 -12.49 21.94 -8.49
N THR A 107 -11.50 21.78 -9.36
CA THR A 107 -11.69 21.19 -10.70
C THR A 107 -10.56 20.21 -11.01
N PRO A 108 -10.72 18.90 -10.70
CA PRO A 108 -9.70 17.90 -11.01
C PRO A 108 -9.38 17.84 -12.52
N PRO A 109 -8.10 17.64 -12.88
CA PRO A 109 -7.66 17.67 -14.28
C PRO A 109 -8.08 16.40 -15.05
N ILE A 110 -8.15 15.25 -14.38
CA ILE A 110 -8.41 13.95 -15.01
C ILE A 110 -9.84 13.45 -14.78
N GLU A 111 -10.34 12.65 -15.72
CA GLU A 111 -11.74 12.24 -15.78
C GLU A 111 -12.13 11.31 -14.62
N VAL A 112 -11.26 10.36 -14.26
CA VAL A 112 -11.50 9.43 -13.14
C VAL A 112 -11.75 10.17 -11.81
N GLU A 113 -11.04 11.28 -11.60
CA GLU A 113 -11.18 12.14 -10.43
C GLU A 113 -12.40 13.05 -10.49
N ARG A 114 -12.74 13.58 -11.68
CA ARG A 114 -14.01 14.29 -11.88
C ARG A 114 -15.22 13.39 -11.61
N ARG A 115 -15.16 12.11 -12.00
CA ARG A 115 -16.19 11.12 -11.67
C ARG A 115 -16.30 10.92 -10.15
N GLN A 116 -15.19 10.95 -9.40
CA GLN A 116 -15.26 10.96 -7.93
C GLN A 116 -16.00 12.18 -7.41
N MET A 117 -15.71 13.37 -7.94
CA MET A 117 -16.45 14.58 -7.54
C MET A 117 -17.95 14.47 -7.82
N VAL A 118 -18.37 13.88 -8.95
CA VAL A 118 -19.79 13.61 -9.23
C VAL A 118 -20.41 12.66 -8.20
N ARG A 119 -19.71 11.60 -7.80
CA ARG A 119 -20.20 10.63 -6.78
C ARG A 119 -20.42 11.27 -5.41
N TRP A 120 -19.60 12.27 -5.07
CA TRP A 120 -19.63 12.92 -3.75
C TRP A 120 -20.46 14.20 -3.69
N PHE A 121 -20.48 14.97 -4.78
CA PHE A 121 -21.05 16.31 -4.82
C PHE A 121 -22.05 16.53 -5.95
N GLU A 122 -22.38 15.50 -6.73
CA GLU A 122 -23.27 15.56 -7.90
C GLU A 122 -22.79 16.55 -8.99
N ALA A 123 -21.51 16.91 -8.95
CA ALA A 123 -20.88 17.84 -9.89
C ALA A 123 -19.40 17.50 -10.08
N ALA A 124 -18.92 17.57 -11.34
CA ALA A 124 -17.52 17.31 -11.67
C ALA A 124 -16.55 18.41 -11.18
N ALA A 125 -17.06 19.61 -10.92
CA ALA A 125 -16.31 20.75 -10.40
C ALA A 125 -17.16 21.47 -9.33
N PRO A 126 -17.22 20.94 -8.10
CA PRO A 126 -18.10 21.47 -7.07
C PRO A 126 -17.65 22.87 -6.61
N GLU A 127 -18.62 23.76 -6.43
CA GLU A 127 -18.45 25.07 -5.79
C GLU A 127 -19.22 25.11 -4.46
N ARG A 128 -18.56 25.54 -3.38
CA ARG A 128 -19.11 25.56 -2.03
C ARG A 128 -19.02 26.96 -1.42
N GLU A 129 -20.13 27.46 -0.87
CA GLU A 129 -20.10 28.66 -0.03
C GLU A 129 -19.43 28.36 1.30
N VAL A 130 -18.55 29.27 1.75
CA VAL A 130 -17.76 29.13 2.97
C VAL A 130 -17.87 30.38 3.83
N GLU A 131 -17.71 30.21 5.14
CA GLU A 131 -17.70 31.32 6.11
C GLU A 131 -16.34 31.55 6.75
N ARG A 132 -15.53 30.49 6.81
CA ARG A 132 -14.21 30.51 7.42
C ARG A 132 -13.27 29.60 6.64
N ILE A 133 -12.02 30.01 6.53
CA ILE A 133 -10.95 29.18 5.98
C ILE A 133 -9.70 29.39 6.82
N PHE A 134 -9.05 28.30 7.22
CA PHE A 134 -7.72 28.34 7.78
C PHE A 134 -6.73 27.90 6.70
N PHE A 135 -5.82 28.79 6.35
CA PHE A 135 -4.72 28.52 5.43
C PHE A 135 -3.45 28.25 6.21
N PHE A 136 -2.69 27.27 5.78
CA PHE A 136 -1.31 27.04 6.15
C PHE A 136 -0.45 27.05 4.89
N PHE A 137 0.72 27.65 4.94
CA PHE A 137 1.57 27.78 3.76
C PHE A 137 3.05 27.86 4.10
N GLY A 138 3.87 27.21 3.28
CA GLY A 138 5.30 27.46 3.13
C GLY A 138 5.65 28.17 1.80
N ASP A 139 4.65 28.48 0.98
CA ASP A 139 4.77 29.03 -0.38
C ASP A 139 4.64 30.58 -0.43
N SER A 140 4.34 31.12 -1.62
CA SER A 140 4.17 32.57 -1.86
C SER A 140 2.89 33.19 -1.27
N THR A 141 2.01 32.42 -0.61
CA THR A 141 0.70 32.89 -0.14
C THR A 141 0.79 34.15 0.72
N ALA A 142 1.71 34.20 1.68
CA ALA A 142 1.90 35.37 2.54
C ALA A 142 2.17 36.65 1.72
N ALA A 143 3.09 36.55 0.76
CA ALA A 143 3.48 37.68 -0.08
C ALA A 143 2.34 38.11 -1.03
N GLU A 144 1.56 37.16 -1.55
CA GLU A 144 0.37 37.46 -2.35
C GLU A 144 -0.69 38.22 -1.53
N LEU A 145 -0.95 37.77 -0.29
CA LEU A 145 -1.89 38.42 0.62
C LEU A 145 -1.41 39.83 1.01
N GLU A 146 -0.16 39.97 1.44
CA GLU A 146 0.43 41.26 1.85
C GLU A 146 0.55 42.24 0.66
N GLY A 147 0.71 41.74 -0.57
CA GLY A 147 0.68 42.55 -1.78
C GLY A 147 -0.71 43.02 -2.19
N ALA A 148 -1.75 42.25 -1.86
CA ALA A 148 -3.13 42.54 -2.22
C ALA A 148 -3.90 43.36 -1.16
N MET A 149 -3.44 43.36 0.10
CA MET A 149 -4.19 43.90 1.24
C MET A 149 -3.33 44.69 2.22
N SER A 150 -3.93 45.65 2.91
CA SER A 150 -3.26 46.44 3.96
C SER A 150 -3.50 45.83 5.34
N PHE A 151 -2.50 45.13 5.86
CA PHE A 151 -2.52 44.53 7.20
C PHE A 151 -2.26 45.57 8.28
N GLY A 152 -3.05 45.52 9.36
CA GLY A 152 -3.03 46.46 10.49
C GLY A 152 -4.27 47.35 10.57
N ASP A 153 -5.07 47.39 9.51
CA ASP A 153 -6.22 48.31 9.38
C ASP A 153 -7.56 47.70 9.83
N ALA A 154 -7.58 46.42 10.20
CA ALA A 154 -8.76 45.73 10.72
C ALA A 154 -8.51 45.15 12.12
N PRO A 155 -9.54 45.05 12.99
CA PRO A 155 -9.42 44.29 14.21
C PRO A 155 -9.38 42.78 13.91
N VAL A 156 -8.70 42.03 14.77
CA VAL A 156 -8.79 40.56 14.75
C VAL A 156 -10.24 40.16 14.97
N SER A 157 -10.75 39.25 14.14
CA SER A 157 -12.11 38.75 14.30
C SER A 157 -12.25 37.93 15.58
N ALA A 158 -13.39 38.07 16.27
CA ALA A 158 -13.65 37.43 17.56
C ALA A 158 -13.62 35.89 17.50
N SER A 159 -13.95 35.30 16.35
CA SER A 159 -13.93 33.85 16.15
C SER A 159 -12.61 33.31 15.60
N ALA A 160 -11.67 34.16 15.17
CA ALA A 160 -10.43 33.72 14.54
C ALA A 160 -9.64 32.75 15.43
N GLY A 161 -9.57 33.00 16.74
CA GLY A 161 -8.91 32.09 17.67
C GLY A 161 -9.63 30.74 17.83
N LYS A 162 -10.96 30.69 17.66
CA LYS A 162 -11.71 29.43 17.61
C LYS A 162 -11.41 28.69 16.30
N THR A 163 -11.37 29.40 15.18
CA THR A 163 -11.07 28.84 13.86
C THR A 163 -9.70 28.19 13.80
N VAL A 164 -8.67 28.80 14.39
CA VAL A 164 -7.34 28.19 14.53
C VAL A 164 -7.40 26.91 15.37
N ARG A 165 -8.10 26.92 16.51
CA ARG A 165 -8.24 25.70 17.32
C ARG A 165 -8.97 24.60 16.59
N ASP A 166 -10.12 24.90 15.98
CA ASP A 166 -10.89 23.94 15.19
C ASP A 166 -10.02 23.33 14.07
N ALA A 167 -9.21 24.17 13.39
CA ALA A 167 -8.32 23.73 12.31
C ALA A 167 -7.12 22.93 12.81
N MET A 168 -6.50 23.31 13.93
CA MET A 168 -5.38 22.55 14.52
C MET A 168 -5.85 21.22 15.10
N GLU A 169 -7.01 21.18 15.77
CA GLU A 169 -7.67 19.93 16.19
C GLU A 169 -7.95 19.02 15.00
N PHE A 170 -8.31 19.60 13.84
CA PHE A 170 -8.45 18.84 12.60
C PHE A 170 -7.11 18.36 12.05
N LEU A 171 -6.11 19.24 11.89
CA LEU A 171 -4.83 18.98 11.22
C LEU A 171 -3.87 18.06 11.98
N VAL A 172 -3.91 18.08 13.32
CA VAL A 172 -3.14 17.15 14.16
C VAL A 172 -3.69 15.73 14.02
N GLY A 173 -4.98 15.59 13.69
CA GLY A 173 -5.65 14.31 13.63
C GLY A 173 -5.61 13.56 14.97
N ASP A 174 -6.23 12.39 15.00
CA ASP A 174 -6.36 11.56 16.20
C ASP A 174 -5.52 10.27 16.14
N ASP A 175 -4.77 10.05 15.05
CA ASP A 175 -3.78 8.99 14.90
C ASP A 175 -2.45 9.50 15.47
N GLU A 176 -2.14 9.05 16.68
CA GLU A 176 -0.96 9.40 17.47
C GLU A 176 -0.84 10.88 17.89
N GLY A 177 -1.71 11.77 17.39
CA GLY A 177 -1.76 13.18 17.80
C GLY A 177 -0.62 14.02 17.24
N SER A 178 -0.15 13.73 16.03
CA SER A 178 1.03 14.37 15.41
C SER A 178 0.66 15.06 14.08
N LEU A 179 1.20 16.26 13.86
CA LEU A 179 1.07 16.97 12.58
C LEU A 179 1.85 16.24 11.48
N SER A 180 1.41 16.36 10.23
CA SER A 180 2.15 15.75 9.11
C SER A 180 3.60 16.24 9.07
N TRP A 181 4.53 15.33 8.84
CA TRP A 181 5.97 15.63 8.85
C TRP A 181 6.36 16.84 7.99
N ASN A 182 5.85 16.94 6.76
CA ASN A 182 6.22 18.05 5.86
C ASN A 182 5.79 19.41 6.39
N PHE A 183 4.65 19.47 7.09
CA PHE A 183 4.20 20.66 7.80
C PHE A 183 5.21 21.05 8.89
N VAL A 184 5.56 20.11 9.76
CA VAL A 184 6.50 20.37 10.87
C VAL A 184 7.89 20.73 10.35
N ARG A 185 8.39 20.00 9.35
CA ARG A 185 9.68 20.26 8.68
C ARG A 185 9.74 21.66 8.07
N THR A 186 8.69 22.05 7.33
CA THR A 186 8.59 23.40 6.72
C THR A 186 8.76 24.49 7.77
N LEU A 187 8.07 24.35 8.91
CA LEU A 187 8.15 25.34 9.98
C LEU A 187 9.47 25.29 10.78
N LEU A 188 9.97 24.09 11.07
CA LEU A 188 11.22 23.88 11.82
C LEU A 188 12.43 24.44 11.07
N ASN A 189 12.51 24.16 9.77
CA ASN A 189 13.62 24.63 8.93
C ASN A 189 13.40 26.05 8.40
N GLY A 190 12.16 26.56 8.45
CA GLY A 190 11.80 27.84 7.85
C GLY A 190 12.08 27.83 6.34
N GLU A 191 11.80 26.71 5.69
CA GLU A 191 12.01 26.54 4.25
C GLU A 191 10.88 27.24 3.48
N ALA A 192 11.24 27.92 2.38
CA ALA A 192 10.26 28.25 1.37
C ALA A 192 9.96 26.96 0.60
N THR A 193 8.84 26.33 0.93
CA THR A 193 8.38 25.08 0.30
C THR A 193 7.22 25.38 -0.63
N GLN A 194 6.90 24.46 -1.53
CA GLN A 194 5.63 24.53 -2.27
C GLN A 194 4.57 23.74 -1.50
N LEU A 195 4.35 24.12 -0.24
CA LEU A 195 3.35 23.52 0.63
C LEU A 195 2.25 24.54 0.90
N PHE A 196 1.01 24.15 0.63
CA PHE A 196 -0.19 24.93 0.91
C PHE A 196 -1.29 24.00 1.39
N ARG A 197 -1.95 24.35 2.48
CA ARG A 197 -3.14 23.65 2.97
C ARG A 197 -4.24 24.63 3.29
N ALA A 198 -5.46 24.24 2.99
CA ALA A 198 -6.66 24.96 3.41
C ALA A 198 -7.59 24.01 4.14
N HIS A 199 -7.88 24.31 5.40
CA HIS A 199 -9.01 23.74 6.11
C HIS A 199 -10.22 24.66 5.91
N ILE A 200 -11.27 24.13 5.30
CA ILE A 200 -12.38 24.87 4.74
C ILE A 200 -13.62 24.55 5.58
N PHE A 201 -14.31 25.60 6.05
CA PHE A 201 -15.55 25.48 6.80
C PHE A 201 -16.73 25.95 5.94
N PRO A 202 -17.42 25.04 5.22
CA PRO A 202 -18.57 25.39 4.39
C PRO A 202 -19.75 25.88 5.23
N ARG A 203 -20.64 26.66 4.62
CA ARG A 203 -21.92 27.04 5.23
C ARG A 203 -22.83 25.86 5.56
N ARG A 204 -22.70 24.78 4.78
CA ARG A 204 -23.48 23.54 4.89
C ARG A 204 -22.63 22.35 4.50
N GLY A 205 -22.83 21.23 5.19
CA GLY A 205 -22.08 19.99 4.96
C GLY A 205 -20.90 19.85 5.91
N ASP A 206 -20.08 18.83 5.67
CA ASP A 206 -18.89 18.53 6.45
C ASP A 206 -17.76 19.51 6.14
N ASP A 207 -16.82 19.66 7.09
CA ASP A 207 -15.57 20.36 6.86
C ASP A 207 -14.78 19.69 5.72
N LEU A 208 -14.17 20.51 4.88
CA LEU A 208 -13.40 20.08 3.71
C LEU A 208 -11.94 20.48 3.89
N TYR A 209 -11.04 19.79 3.21
CA TYR A 209 -9.63 20.20 3.16
C TYR A 209 -9.11 20.16 1.73
N PHE A 210 -8.14 21.02 1.48
CA PHE A 210 -7.31 21.02 0.28
C PHE A 210 -5.84 21.02 0.70
N SER A 211 -5.00 20.25 0.01
CA SER A 211 -3.56 20.25 0.19
C SER A 211 -2.89 20.34 -1.18
N PHE A 212 -1.86 21.17 -1.26
CA PHE A 212 -0.84 21.14 -2.29
C PHE A 212 0.50 20.90 -1.58
N ASP A 213 1.18 19.79 -1.86
CA ASP A 213 2.49 19.46 -1.30
C ASP A 213 3.39 18.91 -2.41
N ALA A 214 4.32 19.71 -2.91
CA ALA A 214 5.24 19.29 -3.98
C ALA A 214 6.21 18.15 -3.60
N SER A 215 6.20 17.70 -2.33
CA SER A 215 6.96 16.53 -1.89
C SER A 215 6.10 15.28 -1.63
N ALA A 216 4.78 15.39 -1.84
CA ALA A 216 3.90 14.24 -1.83
C ALA A 216 4.00 13.45 -3.14
N GLU A 217 3.54 12.19 -3.10
CA GLU A 217 3.50 11.32 -4.28
C GLU A 217 2.59 11.89 -5.36
N GLU A 218 1.41 12.36 -4.98
CA GLU A 218 0.54 13.23 -5.78
C GLU A 218 0.43 14.57 -5.06
N GLU A 219 0.71 15.66 -5.76
CA GLU A 219 0.89 16.95 -5.12
C GLU A 219 -0.42 17.55 -4.62
N VAL A 220 -1.57 17.20 -5.21
CA VAL A 220 -2.85 17.85 -4.95
C VAL A 220 -3.85 16.88 -4.35
N ASP A 221 -4.26 17.13 -3.11
CA ASP A 221 -5.33 16.40 -2.43
C ASP A 221 -6.53 17.29 -2.13
N PHE A 222 -7.73 16.72 -2.27
CA PHE A 222 -8.95 17.33 -1.76
C PHE A 222 -9.86 16.28 -1.12
N GLY A 223 -10.38 16.60 0.05
CA GLY A 223 -11.23 15.66 0.77
C GLY A 223 -12.02 16.27 1.91
N ARG A 224 -12.45 15.41 2.83
CA ARG A 224 -13.32 15.79 3.96
C ARG A 224 -12.96 15.03 5.23
N LYS A 225 -13.58 15.42 6.34
CA LYS A 225 -13.55 14.63 7.57
C LYS A 225 -14.33 13.31 7.38
N ALA A 226 -13.74 12.16 7.72
CA ALA A 226 -14.47 10.90 7.65
C ALA A 226 -15.65 10.87 8.63
N SER A 227 -16.78 10.27 8.21
CA SER A 227 -17.99 10.15 9.03
C SER A 227 -17.90 9.12 10.15
N ARG A 228 -16.92 8.20 10.08
CA ARG A 228 -16.64 7.16 11.08
C ARG A 228 -15.13 7.03 11.25
N GLY A 229 -14.68 6.97 12.51
CA GLY A 229 -13.26 6.88 12.82
C GLY A 229 -12.54 8.22 12.84
N LYS A 230 -11.21 8.16 12.87
CA LYS A 230 -10.30 9.26 13.17
C LYS A 230 -9.57 9.80 11.93
N TYR A 231 -10.06 9.45 10.73
CA TYR A 231 -9.35 9.58 9.46
C TYR A 231 -9.84 10.77 8.60
N PHE A 232 -8.98 11.25 7.72
CA PHE A 232 -9.37 12.07 6.57
C PHE A 232 -9.78 11.16 5.43
N GLU A 233 -10.86 11.52 4.73
CA GLU A 233 -11.28 10.84 3.52
C GLU A 233 -10.80 11.66 2.31
N VAL A 234 -9.74 11.16 1.64
CA VAL A 234 -9.23 11.73 0.38
C VAL A 234 -10.22 11.40 -0.73
N LEU A 235 -10.98 12.39 -1.18
CA LEU A 235 -11.98 12.20 -2.22
C LEU A 235 -11.35 12.21 -3.61
N THR A 236 -10.36 13.08 -3.79
CA THR A 236 -9.56 13.18 -5.00
C THR A 236 -8.11 13.49 -4.67
N SER A 237 -7.21 12.89 -5.45
CA SER A 237 -5.77 13.11 -5.42
C SER A 237 -5.25 13.00 -6.86
N PHE A 238 -4.34 13.89 -7.24
CA PHE A 238 -3.78 13.97 -8.59
C PHE A 238 -2.50 14.81 -8.63
N HIS A 239 -1.70 14.61 -9.68
CA HIS A 239 -0.54 15.45 -9.97
C HIS A 239 -0.92 16.87 -10.41
N ARG A 240 0.06 17.78 -10.50
CA ARG A 240 -0.22 19.17 -10.92
C ARG A 240 -0.91 19.19 -12.28
N ARG A 241 -1.86 20.11 -12.45
CA ARG A 241 -2.63 20.23 -13.71
C ARG A 241 -1.71 20.40 -14.93
N GLU A 242 -0.57 21.06 -14.76
CA GLU A 242 0.43 21.29 -15.82
C GLU A 242 1.24 20.05 -16.21
N ASP A 243 1.24 18.99 -15.39
CA ASP A 243 1.96 17.74 -15.64
C ASP A 243 1.17 16.78 -16.56
N TYR A 244 -0.10 17.06 -16.80
CA TYR A 244 -0.94 16.31 -17.73
C TYR A 244 -0.93 16.92 -19.14
N ASP A 245 -0.86 16.06 -20.15
CA ASP A 245 -1.09 16.46 -21.55
C ASP A 245 -2.58 16.76 -21.83
N ALA A 246 -2.91 17.11 -23.08
CA ALA A 246 -4.28 17.46 -23.46
C ALA A 246 -5.25 16.26 -23.39
N GLU A 247 -4.70 15.06 -23.47
CA GLU A 247 -5.39 13.78 -23.37
C GLU A 247 -5.53 13.30 -21.91
N GLY A 248 -4.88 13.97 -20.97
CA GLY A 248 -4.90 13.65 -19.54
C GLY A 248 -3.85 12.61 -19.13
N ASN A 249 -2.86 12.33 -19.98
CA ASN A 249 -1.74 11.46 -19.63
C ASN A 249 -0.67 12.26 -18.89
N LEU A 250 -0.07 11.63 -17.90
CA LEU A 250 0.96 12.23 -17.06
C LEU A 250 2.33 12.20 -17.75
N ALA A 251 3.00 13.35 -17.83
CA ALA A 251 4.43 13.39 -18.16
C ALA A 251 5.25 12.90 -16.96
N VAL A 252 6.18 11.96 -17.19
CA VAL A 252 6.98 11.22 -16.18
C VAL A 252 7.06 11.95 -14.83
N PRO A 253 6.36 11.46 -13.79
CA PRO A 253 6.35 12.15 -12.51
C PRO A 253 7.72 12.12 -11.85
N GLN A 254 8.09 13.22 -11.18
CA GLN A 254 9.27 13.32 -10.33
C GLN A 254 8.83 13.50 -8.87
N TRP A 255 8.42 12.43 -8.20
CA TRP A 255 7.99 12.50 -6.79
C TRP A 255 9.05 12.11 -5.74
N GLU A 256 10.35 12.13 -6.07
CA GLU A 256 11.40 11.80 -5.10
C GLU A 256 12.45 12.89 -4.96
N THR A 257 12.28 13.76 -3.97
CA THR A 257 13.43 14.19 -3.17
C THR A 257 13.11 13.92 -1.71
N ARG A 258 13.39 12.68 -1.25
CA ARG A 258 13.43 12.39 0.18
C ARG A 258 14.53 13.23 0.81
N PRO A 259 14.34 13.84 1.99
CA PRO A 259 15.40 14.63 2.62
C PRO A 259 16.69 13.83 2.86
N VAL A 260 16.55 12.53 3.12
CA VAL A 260 17.65 11.58 3.26
C VAL A 260 17.22 10.23 2.68
N ASP A 261 18.16 9.49 2.12
CA ASP A 261 17.96 8.08 1.78
C ASP A 261 18.79 7.18 2.71
N ALA A 262 18.15 6.16 3.31
CA ALA A 262 18.84 5.14 4.11
C ALA A 262 19.28 3.96 3.23
N MET A 263 20.60 3.74 3.12
CA MET A 263 21.17 2.73 2.22
C MET A 263 21.40 1.37 2.90
N HIS A 264 21.78 1.39 4.17
CA HIS A 264 22.18 0.20 4.91
C HIS A 264 21.94 0.38 6.40
N TYR A 265 21.57 -0.72 7.04
CA TYR A 265 21.37 -0.83 8.48
C TYR A 265 22.23 -1.96 9.05
N THR A 266 22.99 -1.64 10.08
CA THR A 266 23.55 -2.63 11.00
C THR A 266 22.83 -2.46 12.32
N ALA A 267 22.21 -3.51 12.86
CA ALA A 267 21.48 -3.41 14.12
C ALA A 267 21.74 -4.59 15.06
N GLU A 268 21.92 -4.28 16.32
CA GLU A 268 21.94 -5.23 17.43
C GLU A 268 20.64 -5.05 18.23
N ILE A 269 19.89 -6.13 18.37
CA ILE A 269 18.56 -6.14 18.98
C ILE A 269 18.56 -7.18 20.09
N ASP A 270 18.32 -6.74 21.32
CA ASP A 270 18.16 -7.58 22.48
C ASP A 270 16.67 -7.68 22.83
N VAL A 271 16.15 -8.91 22.84
CA VAL A 271 14.75 -9.25 23.17
C VAL A 271 14.77 -10.46 24.11
N GLU A 272 15.15 -10.20 25.36
CA GLU A 272 15.18 -11.21 26.42
C GLU A 272 13.85 -11.32 27.20
N GLY A 273 12.85 -10.49 26.95
CA GLY A 273 11.57 -10.54 27.67
C GLY A 273 10.47 -9.63 27.12
N LEU A 274 9.28 -9.76 27.71
CA LEU A 274 8.20 -8.80 27.53
C LEU A 274 8.67 -7.43 28.03
N ASN A 275 8.44 -6.37 27.25
CA ASN A 275 8.75 -4.98 27.64
C ASN A 275 10.24 -4.65 27.84
N ASP A 276 11.17 -5.40 27.23
CA ASP A 276 12.61 -5.18 27.40
C ASP A 276 13.38 -5.19 26.07
N LEU A 277 12.79 -4.66 24.99
CA LEU A 277 13.58 -4.45 23.79
C LEU A 277 14.65 -3.40 24.06
N ARG A 278 15.90 -3.73 23.75
CA ARG A 278 17.02 -2.78 23.69
C ARG A 278 17.69 -2.92 22.35
N ALA A 279 17.92 -1.82 21.68
CA ALA A 279 18.49 -1.87 20.35
C ALA A 279 19.50 -0.74 20.11
N HIS A 280 20.49 -1.07 19.28
CA HIS A 280 21.39 -0.13 18.66
C HIS A 280 21.26 -0.32 17.15
N ALA A 281 20.93 0.76 16.45
CA ALA A 281 20.91 0.81 14.99
C ALA A 281 21.97 1.80 14.49
N GLU A 282 22.88 1.32 13.66
CA GLU A 282 23.71 2.15 12.78
C GLU A 282 23.06 2.24 11.40
N VAL A 283 22.84 3.46 10.93
CA VAL A 283 22.16 3.76 9.67
C VAL A 283 23.09 4.57 8.77
N MET A 284 23.32 4.07 7.55
CA MET A 284 24.02 4.82 6.50
C MET A 284 23.03 5.69 5.74
N LEU A 285 23.13 7.01 5.89
CA LEU A 285 22.26 8.02 5.28
C LEU A 285 22.97 8.74 4.13
N ILE A 286 22.24 9.05 3.06
CA ILE A 286 22.64 9.98 2.01
C ILE A 286 21.72 11.21 2.09
N PRO A 287 22.21 12.37 2.53
CA PRO A 287 21.41 13.60 2.58
C PRO A 287 21.17 14.18 1.19
N ASN A 288 19.94 14.61 0.94
CA ASN A 288 19.50 15.34 -0.25
C ASN A 288 19.00 16.76 0.11
N VAL A 289 19.33 17.23 1.31
CA VAL A 289 19.01 18.57 1.81
C VAL A 289 20.25 19.25 2.38
N PRO A 290 20.26 20.59 2.48
CA PRO A 290 21.41 21.34 2.97
C PRO A 290 21.79 21.00 4.42
N ALA A 291 23.03 21.34 4.77
CA ALA A 291 23.54 21.26 6.13
C ALA A 291 22.68 22.02 7.16
N GLY A 292 22.61 21.48 8.37
CA GLY A 292 21.83 22.05 9.47
C GLY A 292 20.32 21.81 9.39
N SER A 293 19.80 21.17 8.33
CA SER A 293 18.37 20.86 8.19
C SER A 293 17.90 19.83 9.22
N TRP A 294 16.68 19.98 9.71
CA TRP A 294 15.97 18.94 10.45
C TRP A 294 15.37 17.94 9.47
N VAL A 295 15.64 16.66 9.74
CA VAL A 295 15.06 15.49 9.06
C VAL A 295 14.46 14.60 10.14
N GLY A 296 13.29 14.03 9.90
CA GLY A 296 12.75 13.06 10.84
C GLY A 296 13.22 11.63 10.54
N SER A 297 12.85 10.72 11.43
CA SER A 297 12.77 9.29 11.23
C SER A 297 11.50 8.80 11.90
N THR A 298 10.75 7.89 11.29
CA THR A 298 9.65 7.21 11.99
C THR A 298 10.23 6.20 12.96
N LEU A 299 9.71 6.17 14.19
CA LEU A 299 10.05 5.20 15.22
C LEU A 299 8.82 4.99 16.10
N PHE A 300 8.53 3.72 16.44
CA PHE A 300 7.33 3.37 17.22
C PHE A 300 7.21 4.21 18.50
N TYR A 301 5.99 4.63 18.84
CA TYR A 301 5.76 5.64 19.87
C TYR A 301 6.19 5.20 21.28
N ASP A 302 6.13 3.90 21.57
CA ASP A 302 6.57 3.33 22.86
C ASP A 302 8.08 3.04 22.94
N LEU A 303 8.84 3.34 21.88
CA LEU A 303 10.30 3.28 21.90
C LEU A 303 10.90 4.62 22.34
N GLU A 304 11.57 4.59 23.50
CA GLU A 304 12.35 5.68 24.05
C GLU A 304 13.76 5.70 23.43
N VAL A 305 14.20 6.88 23.00
CA VAL A 305 15.55 7.10 22.47
C VAL A 305 16.50 7.48 23.60
N ASP A 306 17.45 6.59 23.89
CA ASP A 306 18.47 6.78 24.93
C ASP A 306 19.55 7.79 24.48
N SER A 307 20.06 7.65 23.25
CA SER A 307 21.05 8.57 22.69
C SER A 307 21.15 8.45 21.17
N VAL A 308 21.69 9.51 20.55
CA VAL A 308 21.94 9.57 19.10
C VAL A 308 23.31 10.19 18.84
N THR A 309 24.14 9.55 18.00
CA THR A 309 25.47 10.07 17.62
C THR A 309 25.74 9.92 16.13
N TRP A 310 26.62 10.77 15.60
CA TRP A 310 27.22 10.55 14.29
C TRP A 310 28.31 9.48 14.38
N GLY A 311 28.68 8.84 13.26
CA GLY A 311 29.68 7.76 13.23
C GLY A 311 31.07 8.15 13.74
N ASN A 312 31.36 9.45 13.90
CA ASN A 312 32.58 9.95 14.54
C ASN A 312 32.46 10.07 16.09
N GLY A 313 31.33 9.64 16.67
CA GLY A 313 31.02 9.72 18.10
C GLY A 313 30.45 11.07 18.57
N THR A 314 30.27 12.05 17.67
CA THR A 314 29.74 13.37 18.03
C THR A 314 28.25 13.25 18.38
N PRO A 315 27.78 13.81 19.51
CA PRO A 315 26.36 13.82 19.86
C PRO A 315 25.52 14.52 18.78
N VAL A 316 24.37 13.94 18.45
CA VAL A 316 23.39 14.54 17.54
C VAL A 316 22.44 15.44 18.33
N VAL A 317 22.06 16.57 17.76
CA VAL A 317 20.93 17.36 18.26
C VAL A 317 19.65 16.73 17.71
N TYR A 318 18.82 16.16 18.58
CA TYR A 318 17.59 15.48 18.20
C TYR A 318 16.40 15.91 19.08
N ASP A 319 15.19 15.59 18.65
CA ASP A 319 13.96 15.76 19.42
C ASP A 319 13.05 14.54 19.27
N ARG A 320 12.50 14.12 20.41
CA ARG A 320 11.52 13.04 20.54
C ARG A 320 10.41 13.56 21.44
N SER A 321 9.65 14.52 20.91
CA SER A 321 8.63 15.23 21.70
C SER A 321 7.38 14.38 21.89
N LYS A 322 6.67 14.60 23.00
CA LYS A 322 5.30 14.12 23.19
C LYS A 322 4.28 14.83 22.29
N ASP A 323 4.69 15.94 21.68
CA ASP A 323 3.91 16.70 20.71
C ASP A 323 3.95 16.08 19.29
N ASP A 324 4.86 15.12 19.06
CA ASP A 324 4.97 14.33 17.82
C ASP A 324 5.54 12.94 18.16
N VAL A 325 4.68 12.06 18.68
CA VAL A 325 5.09 10.77 19.25
C VAL A 325 5.45 9.74 18.19
N SER A 326 5.29 10.03 16.91
CA SER A 326 5.64 9.11 15.81
C SER A 326 7.02 9.37 15.20
N THR A 327 7.59 10.56 15.47
CA THR A 327 8.80 11.05 14.80
C THR A 327 9.97 11.24 15.76
N LEU A 328 11.15 10.81 15.31
CA LEU A 328 12.46 11.19 15.85
C LEU A 328 13.06 12.26 14.93
N TRP A 329 13.04 13.52 15.36
CA TRP A 329 13.63 14.63 14.62
C TRP A 329 15.13 14.70 14.85
N ILE A 330 15.91 14.75 13.78
CA ILE A 330 17.38 14.74 13.78
C ILE A 330 17.87 15.97 13.02
N ARG A 331 18.74 16.77 13.64
CA ARG A 331 19.39 17.89 12.96
C ARG A 331 20.68 17.44 12.30
N LEU A 332 20.79 17.60 10.99
CA LEU A 332 22.01 17.31 10.24
C LEU A 332 23.18 18.21 10.68
N PRO A 333 24.44 17.73 10.61
CA PRO A 333 25.62 18.54 10.90
C PRO A 333 25.68 19.82 10.05
N ASP A 334 26.24 20.90 10.60
CA ASP A 334 26.40 22.17 9.87
C ASP A 334 27.45 22.07 8.73
N ASP A 335 28.23 20.99 8.67
CA ASP A 335 29.20 20.68 7.61
C ASP A 335 28.75 19.55 6.66
N THR A 336 27.46 19.17 6.71
CA THR A 336 26.88 18.18 5.79
C THR A 336 27.06 18.58 4.33
N GLN A 337 27.37 17.60 3.48
CA GLN A 337 27.41 17.76 2.04
C GLN A 337 26.37 16.82 1.43
N GLU A 338 25.49 17.37 0.59
CA GLU A 338 24.50 16.59 -0.15
C GLU A 338 25.18 15.49 -0.98
N GLY A 339 24.57 14.31 -1.01
CA GLY A 339 25.09 13.13 -1.71
C GLY A 339 26.28 12.44 -1.04
N LEU A 340 26.88 13.00 0.03
CA LEU A 340 27.93 12.31 0.78
C LEU A 340 27.36 11.53 1.97
N PRO A 341 27.79 10.27 2.19
CA PRO A 341 27.20 9.43 3.21
C PRO A 341 27.54 9.90 4.63
N LEU A 342 26.56 9.83 5.52
CA LEU A 342 26.68 10.00 6.97
C LEU A 342 26.32 8.68 7.67
N SER A 343 27.01 8.36 8.76
CA SER A 343 26.60 7.26 9.66
C SER A 343 25.91 7.86 10.88
N LEU A 344 24.69 7.40 11.14
CA LEU A 344 23.87 7.77 12.30
C LEU A 344 23.73 6.55 13.21
N ASN A 345 24.04 6.71 14.49
CA ASN A 345 23.83 5.69 15.50
C ASN A 345 22.68 6.11 16.41
N VAL A 346 21.74 5.20 16.62
CA VAL A 346 20.56 5.39 17.48
C VAL A 346 20.50 4.26 18.50
N TRP A 347 20.53 4.61 19.79
CA TRP A 347 20.28 3.69 20.89
C TRP A 347 18.90 3.94 21.45
N TYR A 348 18.09 2.90 21.55
CA TYR A 348 16.70 3.02 21.97
C TYR A 348 16.23 1.74 22.67
N ARG A 349 15.14 1.87 23.42
CA ARG A 349 14.55 0.79 24.20
C ARG A 349 13.06 1.02 24.39
N GLY A 350 12.33 -0.04 24.67
CA GLY A 350 10.92 0.08 24.98
C GLY A 350 10.18 -1.24 24.83
N ASP A 351 8.87 -1.14 24.75
CA ASP A 351 8.01 -2.27 24.50
C ASP A 351 7.56 -2.28 23.04
N ILE A 352 7.71 -3.43 22.41
CA ILE A 352 7.10 -3.72 21.10
C ILE A 352 6.54 -5.15 21.08
N LEU A 353 6.63 -5.90 22.19
CA LEU A 353 6.26 -7.30 22.27
C LEU A 353 5.05 -7.44 23.18
N GLU A 354 3.90 -7.62 22.57
CA GLU A 354 2.67 -7.86 23.30
C GLU A 354 2.40 -9.36 23.47
N ARG A 355 1.55 -9.64 24.46
CA ARG A 355 1.03 -10.97 24.70
C ARG A 355 -0.48 -10.97 24.73
N THR A 356 -1.10 -11.77 23.87
CA THR A 356 -2.55 -11.97 23.90
C THR A 356 -2.96 -12.61 25.24
N ARG A 357 -4.23 -12.43 25.62
CA ARG A 357 -4.79 -13.06 26.83
C ARG A 357 -4.59 -14.58 26.85
N ASP A 358 -4.62 -15.21 25.68
CA ASP A 358 -4.49 -16.65 25.50
C ASP A 358 -3.01 -17.09 25.40
N GLY A 359 -2.08 -16.15 25.38
CA GLY A 359 -0.66 -16.37 25.65
C GLY A 359 0.27 -16.26 24.44
N PHE A 360 -0.23 -15.85 23.27
CA PHE A 360 0.53 -15.67 22.04
C PHE A 360 1.35 -14.38 22.07
N HIS A 361 2.62 -14.44 21.69
CA HIS A 361 3.51 -13.27 21.62
C HIS A 361 3.56 -12.70 20.20
N TYR A 362 3.46 -11.39 20.03
CA TYR A 362 3.52 -10.75 18.72
C TYR A 362 4.14 -9.35 18.80
N LEU A 363 4.60 -8.86 17.66
CA LEU A 363 5.07 -7.48 17.55
C LEU A 363 3.90 -6.51 17.36
N GLU A 364 3.83 -5.46 18.18
CA GLU A 364 2.85 -4.37 18.00
C GLU A 364 3.05 -3.61 16.68
N THR A 365 4.28 -3.57 16.20
CA THR A 365 4.66 -2.93 14.94
C THR A 365 5.58 -3.83 14.12
N THR A 366 5.33 -3.91 12.82
CA THR A 366 6.12 -4.74 11.89
C THR A 366 7.13 -3.93 11.06
N SER A 367 7.02 -2.60 11.06
CA SER A 367 7.83 -1.73 10.19
C SER A 367 8.67 -0.68 10.94
N ASN A 368 8.18 -0.21 12.09
CA ASN A 368 8.72 0.98 12.79
C ASN A 368 9.45 0.64 14.09
N TRP A 369 9.80 -0.64 14.30
CA TRP A 369 10.65 -1.11 15.40
C TRP A 369 12.13 -0.71 15.23
N LEU A 370 12.49 -0.23 14.05
CA LEU A 370 13.79 0.32 13.66
C LEU A 370 13.59 1.76 13.17
N PRO A 371 14.52 2.72 13.39
CA PRO A 371 14.41 4.06 12.83
C PRO A 371 14.30 4.04 11.30
N ARG A 372 13.15 4.44 10.74
CA ARG A 372 12.89 4.43 9.29
C ARG A 372 12.90 5.83 8.69
N PHE A 373 13.60 5.97 7.57
CA PHE A 373 13.69 7.21 6.80
C PHE A 373 12.85 7.13 5.53
N GLY A 374 11.53 7.17 5.69
CA GLY A 374 10.58 7.05 4.57
C GLY A 374 10.67 5.70 3.85
N GLY A 375 10.41 5.71 2.54
CA GLY A 375 10.36 4.51 1.69
C GLY A 375 11.72 4.00 1.16
N SER A 376 12.85 4.40 1.76
CA SER A 376 14.18 3.99 1.27
C SER A 376 14.32 2.46 1.17
N GLU A 377 14.89 2.00 0.06
CA GLU A 377 15.32 0.62 -0.08
C GLU A 377 16.70 0.43 0.57
N SER A 378 16.77 -0.47 1.54
CA SER A 378 17.98 -0.65 2.34
C SER A 378 18.38 -2.12 2.43
N THR A 379 19.66 -2.37 2.68
CA THR A 379 20.14 -3.69 3.09
C THR A 379 20.28 -3.73 4.62
N PHE A 380 20.13 -4.92 5.20
CA PHE A 380 20.11 -5.13 6.64
C PHE A 380 21.11 -6.21 7.07
N ASP A 381 21.86 -5.91 8.12
CA ASP A 381 22.69 -6.84 8.90
C ASP A 381 22.21 -6.79 10.35
N LEU A 382 21.42 -7.78 10.75
CA LEU A 382 20.67 -7.79 12.00
C LEU A 382 21.20 -8.88 12.91
N THR A 383 21.58 -8.52 14.14
CA THR A 383 21.97 -9.45 15.17
C THR A 383 20.93 -9.41 16.29
N PHE A 384 20.29 -10.55 16.56
CA PHE A 384 19.31 -10.69 17.63
C PHE A 384 19.91 -11.50 18.79
N ARG A 385 19.75 -11.00 20.00
CA ARG A 385 19.95 -11.71 21.26
C ARG A 385 18.56 -12.01 21.82
N SER A 386 18.21 -13.27 22.02
CA SER A 386 16.91 -13.65 22.58
C SER A 386 17.06 -14.85 23.51
N LYS A 387 16.08 -15.07 24.38
CA LYS A 387 16.03 -16.30 25.17
C LYS A 387 16.00 -17.52 24.25
N LYS A 388 16.64 -18.60 24.69
CA LYS A 388 16.73 -19.85 23.92
C LYS A 388 15.35 -20.45 23.58
N ASP A 389 14.39 -20.31 24.48
CA ASP A 389 13.01 -20.76 24.28
C ASP A 389 12.18 -19.77 23.45
N TRP A 390 12.73 -18.61 23.09
CA TRP A 390 12.12 -17.60 22.23
C TRP A 390 12.90 -17.47 20.92
N PRO A 391 12.77 -18.44 19.99
CA PRO A 391 13.49 -18.39 18.73
C PRO A 391 13.08 -17.16 17.91
N VAL A 392 14.06 -16.57 17.24
CA VAL A 392 13.86 -15.46 16.29
C VAL A 392 13.84 -15.99 14.87
N LEU A 393 12.97 -15.46 14.04
CA LEU A 393 12.91 -15.68 12.59
C LEU A 393 12.71 -14.34 11.89
N SER A 394 13.58 -14.01 10.93
CA SER A 394 13.63 -12.69 10.30
C SER A 394 13.76 -12.80 8.78
N VAL A 395 13.60 -11.68 8.08
CA VAL A 395 13.90 -11.56 6.65
C VAL A 395 15.40 -11.79 6.38
N GLY A 396 15.71 -12.26 5.17
CA GLY A 396 17.09 -12.55 4.78
C GLY A 396 17.59 -13.92 5.26
N ARG A 397 18.89 -14.18 5.05
CA ARG A 397 19.51 -15.46 5.37
C ARG A 397 20.05 -15.46 6.80
N ARG A 398 19.78 -16.52 7.57
CA ARG A 398 20.43 -16.75 8.87
C ARG A 398 21.89 -17.14 8.66
N VAL A 399 22.82 -16.28 9.08
CA VAL A 399 24.27 -16.46 8.94
C VAL A 399 24.85 -17.25 10.11
N THR A 400 24.43 -16.92 11.33
CA THR A 400 24.88 -17.59 12.56
C THR A 400 23.71 -17.85 13.52
N ARG A 401 23.88 -18.89 14.35
CA ARG A 401 23.02 -19.22 15.49
C ARG A 401 23.89 -19.89 16.54
N GLU A 402 24.15 -19.19 17.63
CA GLU A 402 25.13 -19.58 18.64
C GLU A 402 24.58 -19.24 20.02
N PRO A 403 24.80 -20.06 21.06
CA PRO A 403 24.56 -19.62 22.44
C PRO A 403 25.41 -18.40 22.76
N ASP A 404 24.90 -17.48 23.58
CA ASP A 404 25.70 -16.35 24.03
C ASP A 404 26.86 -16.86 24.92
N PRO A 405 28.12 -16.49 24.63
CA PRO A 405 29.25 -16.89 25.46
C PRO A 405 29.17 -16.45 26.94
N ALA A 406 28.38 -15.43 27.25
CA ALA A 406 28.17 -14.89 28.59
C ALA A 406 26.92 -15.46 29.29
N ASP A 407 25.95 -15.99 28.54
CA ASP A 407 24.71 -16.57 29.07
C ASP A 407 24.20 -17.73 28.19
N ASP A 408 24.35 -18.96 28.67
CA ASP A 408 23.93 -20.17 27.95
C ASP A 408 22.40 -20.27 27.72
N ASP A 409 21.58 -19.43 28.40
CA ASP A 409 20.13 -19.32 28.20
C ASP A 409 19.75 -18.31 27.10
N VAL A 410 20.73 -17.58 26.57
CA VAL A 410 20.56 -16.62 25.47
C VAL A 410 21.10 -17.24 24.18
N MET A 411 20.36 -17.02 23.09
CA MET A 411 20.74 -17.37 21.74
C MET A 411 21.00 -16.10 20.94
N VAL A 412 22.13 -16.07 20.26
CA VAL A 412 22.50 -15.01 19.32
C VAL A 412 22.30 -15.51 17.90
N THR A 413 21.53 -14.79 17.10
CA THR A 413 21.33 -15.08 15.68
C THR A 413 21.64 -13.87 14.82
N ARG A 414 22.33 -14.07 13.69
CA ARG A 414 22.63 -13.00 12.72
C ARG A 414 21.94 -13.26 11.40
N TRP A 415 21.32 -12.24 10.83
CA TRP A 415 20.52 -12.29 9.61
C TRP A 415 20.96 -11.21 8.64
N VAL A 416 21.14 -11.58 7.37
CA VAL A 416 21.63 -10.64 6.34
C VAL A 416 20.76 -10.71 5.10
N THR A 417 20.33 -9.55 4.60
CA THR A 417 19.64 -9.43 3.32
C THR A 417 20.64 -9.23 2.18
N ALA A 418 20.53 -10.00 1.10
CA ALA A 418 21.43 -9.87 -0.06
C ALA A 418 21.05 -8.72 -1.01
N ARG A 419 19.79 -8.27 -0.99
CA ARG A 419 19.26 -7.23 -1.87
C ARG A 419 18.60 -6.12 -1.04
N PRO A 420 18.62 -4.87 -1.51
CA PRO A 420 17.85 -3.80 -0.89
C PRO A 420 16.36 -4.13 -0.83
N SER A 421 15.70 -3.70 0.23
CA SER A 421 14.26 -3.82 0.45
C SER A 421 13.77 -2.64 1.26
N SER A 422 12.56 -2.16 0.97
CA SER A 422 11.85 -1.19 1.84
C SER A 422 11.17 -1.87 3.04
N GLN A 423 11.10 -3.19 3.06
CA GLN A 423 10.44 -4.00 4.09
C GLN A 423 11.46 -4.85 4.88
N VAL A 424 11.32 -4.84 6.20
CA VAL A 424 12.12 -5.65 7.14
C VAL A 424 11.26 -5.93 8.37
N THR A 425 11.26 -7.17 8.84
CA THR A 425 10.57 -7.57 10.07
C THR A 425 11.25 -8.78 10.69
N PHE A 426 10.78 -9.16 11.88
CA PHE A 426 11.09 -10.43 12.51
C PHE A 426 9.89 -10.95 13.30
N SER A 427 9.95 -12.21 13.69
CA SER A 427 9.07 -12.85 14.65
C SER A 427 9.92 -13.40 15.79
N VAL A 428 9.41 -13.29 17.01
CA VAL A 428 10.04 -13.83 18.22
C VAL A 428 8.96 -14.14 19.25
N GLY A 429 9.16 -15.22 20.00
CA GLY A 429 8.22 -15.64 21.02
C GLY A 429 8.28 -17.13 21.26
N ASP A 430 7.32 -17.63 22.01
CA ASP A 430 7.17 -19.05 22.33
C ASP A 430 6.70 -19.86 21.10
N PHE A 431 7.67 -20.21 20.25
CA PHE A 431 7.46 -20.95 19.02
C PHE A 431 8.27 -22.23 19.00
N ARG A 432 7.66 -23.27 18.42
CA ARG A 432 8.38 -24.45 17.96
C ARG A 432 8.90 -24.19 16.55
N GLU A 433 10.22 -24.28 16.36
CA GLU A 433 10.86 -24.16 15.04
C GLU A 433 10.94 -25.53 14.35
N TYR A 434 10.43 -25.60 13.12
CA TYR A 434 10.56 -26.74 12.22
C TYR A 434 11.37 -26.33 11.00
N GLU A 435 12.34 -27.17 10.62
CA GLU A 435 13.18 -26.94 9.45
C GLU A 435 12.94 -28.03 8.40
N PHE A 436 12.59 -27.60 7.20
CA PHE A 436 12.43 -28.45 6.04
C PHE A 436 13.59 -28.19 5.07
N PRO A 437 14.39 -29.22 4.73
CA PRO A 437 15.60 -29.05 3.93
C PRO A 437 15.26 -28.62 2.50
N ALA A 438 16.24 -28.02 1.83
CA ALA A 438 16.09 -27.60 0.43
C ALA A 438 15.72 -28.79 -0.48
N GLY A 439 14.84 -28.51 -1.44
CA GLY A 439 14.37 -29.47 -2.44
C GLY A 439 14.25 -28.80 -3.81
N SER A 440 13.04 -28.81 -4.37
CA SER A 440 12.73 -27.99 -5.57
C SER A 440 12.58 -26.50 -5.24
N THR A 441 12.50 -26.18 -3.96
CA THR A 441 12.44 -24.84 -3.37
C THR A 441 13.62 -24.66 -2.40
N PRO A 442 13.92 -23.40 -1.98
CA PRO A 442 14.84 -23.14 -0.88
C PRO A 442 14.41 -23.84 0.42
N PRO A 443 15.31 -23.99 1.41
CA PRO A 443 14.93 -24.53 2.72
C PRO A 443 13.85 -23.64 3.36
N ILE A 444 12.86 -24.29 3.99
CA ILE A 444 11.71 -23.63 4.61
C ILE A 444 11.81 -23.78 6.13
N ARG A 445 11.71 -22.68 6.88
CA ARG A 445 11.58 -22.70 8.34
C ARG A 445 10.19 -22.23 8.75
N ILE A 446 9.57 -22.95 9.67
CA ILE A 446 8.22 -22.66 10.16
C ILE A 446 8.24 -22.52 11.68
N HIS A 447 7.73 -21.40 12.18
CA HIS A 447 7.48 -21.15 13.60
C HIS A 447 5.99 -21.38 13.90
N VAL A 448 5.71 -22.36 14.77
CA VAL A 448 4.35 -22.73 15.18
C VAL A 448 4.15 -22.49 16.68
N ALA A 449 3.06 -21.83 17.06
CA ALA A 449 2.75 -21.53 18.45
C ALA A 449 1.97 -22.68 19.12
N GLU A 450 2.62 -23.83 19.31
CA GLU A 450 1.97 -25.07 19.81
C GLU A 450 1.27 -24.87 21.17
N GLU A 451 1.90 -24.14 22.10
CA GLU A 451 1.30 -23.84 23.40
C GLU A 451 0.00 -23.04 23.27
N PHE A 452 -0.04 -22.08 22.36
CA PHE A 452 -1.22 -21.29 22.10
C PHE A 452 -2.35 -22.16 21.52
N HIS A 453 -2.06 -23.02 20.54
CA HIS A 453 -3.06 -23.96 20.00
C HIS A 453 -3.64 -24.87 21.08
N ALA A 454 -2.79 -25.42 21.95
CA ALA A 454 -3.24 -26.27 23.06
C ALA A 454 -4.20 -25.52 24.01
N ARG A 455 -3.93 -24.25 24.31
CA ARG A 455 -4.79 -23.41 25.16
C ARG A 455 -6.11 -23.06 24.50
N VAL A 456 -6.09 -22.70 23.21
CA VAL A 456 -7.31 -22.42 22.44
C VAL A 456 -8.23 -23.64 22.40
N LEU A 457 -7.68 -24.83 22.17
CA LEU A 457 -8.43 -26.09 22.16
C LEU A 457 -9.02 -26.44 23.53
N ASP A 458 -8.28 -26.23 24.63
CA ASP A 458 -8.80 -26.41 25.99
C ASP A 458 -9.94 -25.42 26.29
N LEU A 459 -9.78 -24.15 25.95
CA LEU A 459 -10.82 -23.12 26.14
C LEU A 459 -12.10 -23.47 25.36
N ALA A 460 -11.98 -23.86 24.10
CA ALA A 460 -13.10 -24.27 23.27
C ALA A 460 -13.81 -25.52 23.82
N SER A 461 -13.05 -26.51 24.29
CA SER A 461 -13.57 -27.72 24.91
C SER A 461 -14.38 -27.42 26.18
N ARG A 462 -13.90 -26.48 27.01
CA ARG A 462 -14.62 -26.02 28.21
C ARG A 462 -15.88 -25.24 27.86
N ALA A 463 -15.82 -24.36 26.86
CA ALA A 463 -16.97 -23.57 26.40
C ALA A 463 -18.08 -24.47 25.81
N ALA A 464 -17.72 -25.46 25.01
CA ALA A 464 -18.64 -26.48 24.48
C ALA A 464 -19.32 -27.25 25.62
N SER A 465 -18.53 -27.68 26.63
CA SER A 465 -19.05 -28.40 27.80
C SER A 465 -20.01 -27.56 28.65
N ALA A 466 -19.77 -26.24 28.77
CA ALA A 466 -20.58 -25.33 29.59
C ALA A 466 -21.91 -24.92 28.91
N THR A 467 -21.92 -24.80 27.58
CA THR A 467 -23.09 -24.34 26.81
C THR A 467 -23.99 -25.47 26.33
N GLY A 468 -23.58 -26.73 26.51
CA GLY A 468 -24.25 -27.90 25.92
C GLY A 468 -24.20 -27.91 24.39
N GLY A 469 -23.41 -27.01 23.79
CA GLY A 469 -23.20 -26.87 22.35
C GLY A 469 -21.88 -27.51 21.91
N ARG A 470 -21.71 -27.67 20.60
CA ARG A 470 -20.42 -28.02 19.99
C ARG A 470 -19.78 -26.74 19.45
N LEU A 471 -18.75 -26.23 20.13
CA LEU A 471 -17.83 -25.26 19.52
C LEU A 471 -16.75 -26.09 18.81
N ASN A 472 -16.90 -26.31 17.50
CA ASN A 472 -15.99 -27.15 16.72
C ASN A 472 -14.74 -26.33 16.32
N ILE A 473 -13.76 -26.22 17.22
CA ILE A 473 -12.39 -25.90 16.81
C ILE A 473 -11.72 -27.24 16.49
N LEU A 474 -11.50 -27.54 15.20
CA LEU A 474 -10.80 -28.77 14.82
C LEU A 474 -9.29 -28.52 14.84
N SER A 475 -8.58 -29.38 15.56
CA SER A 475 -7.13 -29.43 15.51
C SER A 475 -6.68 -30.13 14.24
N GLN A 476 -5.77 -29.51 13.49
CA GLN A 476 -5.04 -30.20 12.43
C GLN A 476 -3.98 -31.11 13.05
N ARG A 477 -3.78 -32.28 12.46
CA ARG A 477 -2.65 -33.15 12.82
C ARG A 477 -1.42 -32.69 12.03
N ASP A 478 -0.29 -32.58 12.72
CA ASP A 478 1.01 -32.21 12.13
C ASP A 478 0.89 -30.91 11.27
N PRO A 479 0.39 -29.80 11.87
CA PRO A 479 0.06 -28.58 11.14
C PRO A 479 1.24 -27.99 10.36
N GLU A 480 2.45 -28.10 10.90
CA GLU A 480 3.70 -27.72 10.27
C GLU A 480 3.92 -28.45 8.93
N GLU A 481 3.60 -29.75 8.85
CA GLU A 481 3.80 -30.54 7.63
C GLU A 481 2.83 -30.11 6.54
N LYS A 482 1.56 -29.86 6.90
CA LYS A 482 0.56 -29.40 5.92
C LYS A 482 0.89 -28.00 5.42
N VAL A 483 1.20 -27.07 6.33
CA VAL A 483 1.61 -25.71 5.96
C VAL A 483 2.84 -25.78 5.07
N HIS A 484 3.86 -26.56 5.44
CA HIS A 484 5.04 -26.78 4.62
C HIS A 484 4.68 -27.25 3.20
N LEU A 485 3.85 -28.28 3.06
CA LEU A 485 3.46 -28.80 1.75
C LEU A 485 2.73 -27.76 0.90
N ASP A 486 1.84 -26.97 1.49
CA ASP A 486 1.11 -25.93 0.77
C ASP A 486 2.04 -24.81 0.30
N ILE A 487 3.00 -24.41 1.14
CA ILE A 487 4.03 -23.42 0.81
C ILE A 487 5.00 -23.96 -0.25
N GLU A 488 5.51 -25.18 -0.10
CA GLU A 488 6.43 -25.82 -1.05
C GLU A 488 5.78 -25.96 -2.43
N ASN A 489 4.54 -26.45 -2.49
CA ASN A 489 3.81 -26.60 -3.75
C ASN A 489 3.53 -25.26 -4.43
N SER A 490 3.17 -24.23 -3.66
CA SER A 490 2.92 -22.88 -4.17
C SER A 490 4.21 -22.24 -4.70
N LEU A 491 5.31 -22.30 -3.94
CA LEU A 491 6.63 -21.83 -4.37
C LEU A 491 7.10 -22.54 -5.63
N ALA A 492 6.93 -23.86 -5.71
CA ALA A 492 7.33 -24.64 -6.89
C ALA A 492 6.48 -24.30 -8.12
N PHE A 493 5.17 -24.07 -7.95
CA PHE A 493 4.29 -23.68 -9.05
C PHE A 493 4.59 -22.28 -9.56
N PHE A 494 4.63 -21.28 -8.68
CA PHE A 494 4.93 -19.89 -9.04
C PHE A 494 6.36 -19.74 -9.58
N GLY A 495 7.31 -20.51 -9.04
CA GLY A 495 8.67 -20.60 -9.57
C GLY A 495 8.73 -21.02 -11.04
N ARG A 496 7.81 -21.89 -11.49
CA ARG A 496 7.68 -22.29 -12.90
C ARG A 496 6.89 -21.27 -13.71
N ALA A 497 5.81 -20.73 -13.15
CA ALA A 497 4.92 -19.82 -13.85
C ALA A 497 5.58 -18.45 -14.11
N PHE A 498 6.21 -17.88 -13.09
CA PHE A 498 6.70 -16.50 -13.13
C PHE A 498 8.23 -16.41 -13.28
N GLY A 499 8.96 -17.39 -12.75
CA GLY A 499 10.42 -17.41 -12.74
C GLY A 499 10.99 -17.74 -11.35
N PRO A 500 12.30 -18.00 -11.24
CA PRO A 500 12.91 -18.51 -10.00
C PRO A 500 12.83 -17.52 -8.84
N LEU A 501 12.59 -18.04 -7.64
CA LEU A 501 12.64 -17.26 -6.40
C LEU A 501 14.06 -16.67 -6.20
N HIS A 502 14.13 -15.44 -5.67
CA HIS A 502 15.39 -14.74 -5.45
C HIS A 502 15.94 -14.84 -4.01
N PHE A 503 15.30 -15.64 -3.16
CA PHE A 503 15.66 -15.81 -1.76
C PHE A 503 16.34 -17.17 -1.53
N GLU A 504 17.37 -17.18 -0.70
CA GLU A 504 18.15 -18.39 -0.36
C GLU A 504 17.52 -19.23 0.75
N GLU A 505 16.61 -18.63 1.53
CA GLU A 505 15.81 -19.27 2.59
C GLU A 505 14.39 -18.71 2.50
N PHE A 506 13.39 -19.49 2.95
CA PHE A 506 12.01 -19.03 3.06
C PHE A 506 11.47 -19.28 4.46
N ASN A 507 10.98 -18.23 5.10
CA ASN A 507 10.62 -18.26 6.51
C ASN A 507 9.11 -18.04 6.70
N VAL A 508 8.49 -18.80 7.60
CA VAL A 508 7.05 -18.74 7.87
C VAL A 508 6.86 -18.59 9.37
N ALA A 509 6.19 -17.52 9.80
CA ALA A 509 5.83 -17.33 11.19
C ALA A 509 4.32 -17.24 11.36
N GLU A 510 3.82 -17.80 12.45
CA GLU A 510 2.44 -17.66 12.84
C GLU A 510 2.19 -16.29 13.50
N ILE A 511 0.99 -15.72 13.33
CA ILE A 511 0.52 -14.50 14.00
C ILE A 511 -0.89 -14.68 14.58
N PRO A 512 -1.26 -13.96 15.65
CA PRO A 512 -2.54 -14.14 16.35
C PRO A 512 -3.71 -13.42 15.64
N PHE A 513 -3.47 -12.84 14.46
CA PHE A 513 -4.45 -12.08 13.70
C PHE A 513 -5.11 -12.91 12.61
N MET A 514 -6.14 -12.36 11.97
CA MET A 514 -6.93 -13.01 10.91
C MET A 514 -6.48 -12.65 9.48
N HIS A 515 -5.33 -11.99 9.36
CA HIS A 515 -4.74 -11.59 8.08
C HIS A 515 -3.35 -12.24 7.91
N GLY A 516 -2.76 -12.07 6.73
CA GLY A 516 -1.40 -12.48 6.40
C GLY A 516 -0.55 -11.27 6.04
N GLN A 517 0.77 -11.44 6.09
CA GLN A 517 1.70 -10.40 5.68
C GLN A 517 2.89 -11.04 4.98
N ALA A 518 3.22 -10.55 3.80
CA ALA A 518 4.39 -10.99 3.06
C ALA A 518 5.54 -9.98 3.13
N PHE A 519 6.73 -10.51 3.37
CA PHE A 519 8.00 -9.81 3.38
C PHE A 519 9.00 -10.56 2.47
N PRO A 520 10.12 -9.95 2.07
CA PRO A 520 11.10 -10.63 1.22
C PRO A 520 11.66 -11.91 1.89
N GLY A 521 11.30 -13.06 1.33
CA GLY A 521 11.71 -14.38 1.85
C GLY A 521 11.06 -14.77 3.18
N MET A 522 10.00 -14.08 3.61
CA MET A 522 9.30 -14.37 4.86
C MET A 522 7.82 -14.07 4.75
N ILE A 523 6.96 -14.91 5.30
CA ILE A 523 5.52 -14.63 5.43
C ILE A 523 5.05 -14.83 6.87
N ASN A 524 4.14 -13.98 7.30
CA ASN A 524 3.36 -14.15 8.52
C ASN A 524 1.98 -14.68 8.15
N LEU A 525 1.56 -15.76 8.80
CA LEU A 525 0.29 -16.44 8.53
C LEU A 525 -0.59 -16.45 9.77
N SER A 526 -1.88 -16.20 9.58
CA SER A 526 -2.88 -16.32 10.65
C SER A 526 -2.84 -17.70 11.30
N TRP A 527 -2.89 -17.72 12.64
CA TRP A 527 -3.00 -18.95 13.44
C TRP A 527 -4.14 -19.87 13.00
N ILE A 528 -5.24 -19.33 12.48
CA ILE A 528 -6.38 -20.13 12.04
C ILE A 528 -6.00 -21.04 10.86
N THR A 529 -5.06 -20.61 10.03
CA THR A 529 -4.58 -21.39 8.89
C THR A 529 -3.64 -22.50 9.31
N PHE A 530 -3.18 -22.54 10.57
CA PHE A 530 -2.49 -23.71 11.12
C PHE A 530 -3.49 -24.72 11.71
N GLN A 531 -4.76 -24.34 11.82
CA GLN A 531 -5.85 -25.21 12.28
C GLN A 531 -6.65 -25.76 11.11
N TRP A 532 -7.43 -26.81 11.36
CA TRP A 532 -8.27 -27.36 10.31
C TRP A 532 -9.61 -26.62 10.29
N THR A 533 -9.81 -25.76 9.30
CA THR A 533 -11.04 -24.94 9.21
C THR A 533 -12.29 -25.71 8.74
N GLN A 534 -12.17 -27.00 8.37
CA GLN A 534 -13.16 -27.79 7.59
C GLN A 534 -13.43 -27.26 6.17
N GLU A 535 -12.83 -26.15 5.78
CA GLU A 535 -13.10 -25.49 4.50
C GLU A 535 -12.02 -25.88 3.48
N ASP A 536 -12.17 -27.07 2.88
CA ASP A 536 -11.22 -27.60 1.89
C ASP A 536 -10.89 -26.55 0.81
N GLY A 537 -9.59 -26.29 0.64
CA GLY A 537 -9.04 -25.36 -0.33
C GLY A 537 -8.96 -23.89 0.10
N LYS A 538 -9.61 -23.46 1.19
CA LYS A 538 -9.56 -22.03 1.60
C LYS A 538 -8.24 -21.66 2.27
N ASP A 539 -7.77 -22.48 3.20
CA ASP A 539 -6.48 -22.26 3.87
C ASP A 539 -5.34 -22.36 2.84
N GLU A 540 -5.45 -23.28 1.89
CA GLU A 540 -4.50 -23.44 0.80
C GLU A 540 -4.48 -22.23 -0.13
N LEU A 541 -5.65 -21.68 -0.50
CA LEU A 541 -5.76 -20.45 -1.30
C LEU A 541 -5.13 -19.27 -0.56
N PHE A 542 -5.46 -19.07 0.72
CA PHE A 542 -4.89 -18.00 1.52
C PHE A 542 -3.36 -18.11 1.62
N ARG A 543 -2.82 -19.29 1.93
CA ARG A 543 -1.37 -19.47 1.99
C ARG A 543 -0.71 -19.27 0.63
N ALA A 544 -1.34 -19.71 -0.46
CA ALA A 544 -0.85 -19.47 -1.81
C ALA A 544 -0.84 -17.98 -2.17
N HIS A 545 -1.81 -17.18 -1.71
CA HIS A 545 -1.85 -15.73 -1.88
C HIS A 545 -0.61 -15.07 -1.23
N GLU A 546 -0.33 -15.40 0.03
CA GLU A 546 0.84 -14.86 0.74
C GLU A 546 2.17 -15.27 0.11
N VAL A 547 2.25 -16.48 -0.47
CA VAL A 547 3.42 -16.91 -1.24
C VAL A 547 3.52 -16.19 -2.58
N ALA A 548 2.40 -15.92 -3.26
CA ALA A 548 2.40 -15.21 -4.54
C ALA A 548 2.99 -13.80 -4.41
N HIS A 549 2.89 -13.18 -3.22
CA HIS A 549 3.47 -11.87 -2.97
C HIS A 549 4.99 -11.79 -3.16
N GLN A 550 5.70 -12.92 -3.09
CA GLN A 550 7.14 -12.96 -3.38
C GLN A 550 7.46 -12.55 -4.83
N TRP A 551 6.50 -12.72 -5.75
CA TRP A 551 6.56 -12.22 -7.12
C TRP A 551 5.80 -10.90 -7.28
N TRP A 552 4.59 -10.79 -6.73
CA TRP A 552 3.69 -9.63 -6.91
C TRP A 552 3.55 -8.82 -5.63
N GLY A 553 4.14 -7.62 -5.58
CA GLY A 553 4.19 -6.77 -4.39
C GLY A 553 5.58 -6.71 -3.75
N ILE A 554 6.39 -7.77 -3.86
CA ILE A 554 7.81 -7.78 -3.44
C ILE A 554 8.72 -7.80 -4.67
N GLY A 555 8.57 -8.81 -5.54
CA GLY A 555 9.41 -8.98 -6.73
C GLY A 555 9.16 -7.91 -7.79
N VAL A 556 7.89 -7.62 -8.06
CA VAL A 556 7.41 -6.50 -8.86
C VAL A 556 6.54 -5.64 -7.96
N ARG A 557 6.96 -4.41 -7.66
CA ARG A 557 6.27 -3.54 -6.70
C ARG A 557 5.24 -2.68 -7.41
N PRO A 558 4.08 -2.36 -6.80
CA PRO A 558 3.24 -1.29 -7.30
C PRO A 558 4.05 0.02 -7.30
N GLN A 559 3.92 0.83 -8.35
CA GLN A 559 4.62 2.12 -8.43
C GLN A 559 4.02 3.14 -7.49
N THR A 560 2.69 3.22 -7.48
CA THR A 560 1.94 4.14 -6.65
C THR A 560 0.87 3.42 -5.82
N TYR A 561 0.16 4.17 -4.97
CA TYR A 561 -1.01 3.63 -4.28
C TYR A 561 -2.13 3.20 -5.25
N HIS A 562 -2.23 3.76 -6.45
CA HIS A 562 -3.20 3.37 -7.50
C HIS A 562 -2.98 1.93 -7.96
N ASP A 563 -1.71 1.53 -8.03
CA ASP A 563 -1.26 0.28 -8.64
C ASP A 563 -1.34 -0.90 -7.67
N ARG A 564 -1.86 -0.69 -6.47
CA ARG A 564 -1.96 -1.72 -5.42
C ARG A 564 -2.70 -2.97 -5.86
N TRP A 565 -3.63 -2.85 -6.81
CA TRP A 565 -4.31 -4.00 -7.38
C TRP A 565 -3.39 -4.93 -8.19
N LEU A 566 -2.26 -4.42 -8.71
CA LEU A 566 -1.22 -5.24 -9.35
C LEU A 566 -0.39 -6.03 -8.32
N SER A 567 -0.48 -5.72 -7.02
CA SER A 567 0.02 -6.58 -5.94
C SER A 567 -1.08 -7.57 -5.54
N GLU A 568 -2.20 -7.06 -5.03
CA GLU A 568 -3.22 -7.89 -4.39
C GLU A 568 -4.04 -8.71 -5.38
N GLY A 569 -4.51 -8.10 -6.47
CA GLY A 569 -5.33 -8.79 -7.47
C GLY A 569 -4.56 -9.84 -8.26
N LEU A 570 -3.27 -9.60 -8.54
CA LEU A 570 -2.38 -10.58 -9.17
C LEU A 570 -2.05 -11.74 -8.21
N SER A 571 -1.80 -11.48 -6.92
CA SER A 571 -1.61 -12.52 -5.90
C SER A 571 -2.88 -13.36 -5.68
N GLU A 572 -4.04 -12.71 -5.60
CA GLU A 572 -5.34 -13.39 -5.41
C GLU A 572 -5.66 -14.27 -6.63
N PHE A 573 -5.43 -13.75 -7.84
CA PHE A 573 -5.55 -14.55 -9.06
C PHE A 573 -4.55 -15.71 -9.08
N ALA A 574 -3.29 -15.49 -8.70
CA ALA A 574 -2.27 -16.54 -8.69
C ALA A 574 -2.65 -17.68 -7.71
N ALA A 575 -3.24 -17.34 -6.56
CA ALA A 575 -3.77 -18.31 -5.61
C ALA A 575 -4.94 -19.13 -6.20
N LEU A 576 -5.89 -18.46 -6.87
CA LEU A 576 -6.95 -19.15 -7.62
C LEU A 576 -6.37 -20.06 -8.72
N TRP A 577 -5.37 -19.58 -9.45
CA TRP A 577 -4.74 -20.33 -10.52
C TRP A 577 -3.98 -21.56 -10.00
N TYR A 578 -3.32 -21.45 -8.85
CA TYR A 578 -2.76 -22.57 -8.10
C TYR A 578 -3.84 -23.60 -7.72
N MET A 579 -4.98 -23.15 -7.19
CA MET A 579 -6.11 -24.03 -6.85
C MET A 579 -6.63 -24.78 -8.08
N HIS A 580 -6.70 -24.11 -9.23
CA HIS A 580 -7.12 -24.74 -10.48
C HIS A 580 -6.10 -25.77 -10.99
N LYS A 581 -4.81 -25.40 -11.06
CA LYS A 581 -3.76 -26.21 -11.72
C LYS A 581 -3.17 -27.30 -10.85
N ILE A 582 -2.88 -27.01 -9.58
CA ILE A 582 -2.13 -27.91 -8.69
C ILE A 582 -3.07 -28.74 -7.83
N ARG A 583 -4.13 -28.13 -7.31
CA ARG A 583 -5.15 -28.86 -6.52
C ARG A 583 -6.16 -29.59 -7.39
N ALA A 584 -6.13 -29.37 -8.71
CA ALA A 584 -7.00 -29.99 -9.70
C ALA A 584 -8.49 -29.85 -9.33
N ASN A 585 -8.88 -28.69 -8.79
CA ASN A 585 -10.24 -28.41 -8.33
C ASN A 585 -10.86 -27.24 -9.10
N PRO A 586 -11.26 -27.47 -10.37
CA PRO A 586 -11.83 -26.42 -11.22
C PRO A 586 -13.16 -25.89 -10.70
N GLN A 587 -13.97 -26.72 -10.02
CA GLN A 587 -15.23 -26.25 -9.46
C GLN A 587 -15.00 -25.23 -8.35
N ARG A 588 -14.03 -25.47 -7.46
CA ARG A 588 -13.71 -24.53 -6.37
C ARG A 588 -13.19 -23.19 -6.89
N TYR A 589 -12.44 -23.21 -7.99
CA TYR A 589 -12.01 -22.01 -8.71
C TYR A 589 -13.22 -21.18 -9.18
N LEU A 590 -14.18 -21.83 -9.85
CA LEU A 590 -15.40 -21.19 -10.34
C LEU A 590 -16.31 -20.72 -9.20
N ASP A 591 -16.48 -21.53 -8.14
CA ASP A 591 -17.28 -21.16 -6.97
C ASP A 591 -16.73 -19.89 -6.32
N ARG A 592 -15.39 -19.76 -6.21
CA ARG A 592 -14.76 -18.57 -5.63
C ARG A 592 -14.89 -17.34 -6.51
N LEU A 593 -14.80 -17.51 -7.83
CA LEU A 593 -15.10 -16.43 -8.79
C LEU A 593 -16.56 -15.97 -8.66
N GLU A 594 -17.51 -16.88 -8.52
CA GLU A 594 -18.92 -16.55 -8.29
C GLU A 594 -19.14 -15.78 -6.98
N GLU A 595 -18.49 -16.20 -5.88
CA GLU A 595 -18.50 -15.45 -4.61
C GLU A 595 -18.00 -14.01 -4.83
N PHE A 596 -16.87 -13.84 -5.52
CA PHE A 596 -16.33 -12.54 -5.87
C PHE A 596 -17.27 -11.70 -6.73
N ARG A 597 -17.88 -12.30 -7.75
CA ARG A 597 -18.84 -11.61 -8.61
C ARG A 597 -19.99 -11.05 -7.80
N LYS A 598 -20.55 -11.86 -6.90
CA LYS A 598 -21.64 -11.43 -6.03
C LYS A 598 -21.22 -10.25 -5.16
N ASP A 599 -20.07 -10.33 -4.49
CA ASP A 599 -19.57 -9.27 -3.61
C ASP A 599 -19.33 -7.95 -4.37
N ILE A 600 -18.85 -8.05 -5.62
CA ILE A 600 -18.63 -6.91 -6.51
C ILE A 600 -19.98 -6.31 -6.95
N LEU A 601 -20.93 -7.14 -7.40
CA LEU A 601 -22.25 -6.67 -7.85
C LEU A 601 -23.06 -6.03 -6.72
N ASP A 602 -22.95 -6.56 -5.51
CA ASP A 602 -23.61 -6.02 -4.32
C ASP A 602 -23.10 -4.60 -3.95
N ARG A 603 -21.94 -4.19 -4.46
CA ARG A 603 -21.26 -2.91 -4.15
C ARG A 603 -21.12 -1.94 -5.34
N ARG A 604 -21.59 -2.32 -6.53
CA ARG A 604 -21.32 -1.60 -7.79
C ARG A 604 -21.73 -0.11 -7.78
N GLU A 605 -22.72 0.27 -6.98
CA GLU A 605 -23.19 1.67 -6.86
C GLU A 605 -22.38 2.49 -5.84
N ASP A 606 -21.73 1.81 -4.88
CA ASP A 606 -21.14 2.43 -3.69
C ASP A 606 -19.61 2.54 -3.77
N THR A 607 -18.96 1.76 -4.64
CA THR A 607 -17.49 1.71 -4.74
C THR A 607 -16.93 2.46 -5.96
N GLY A 608 -15.71 2.99 -5.83
CA GLY A 608 -14.98 3.63 -6.93
C GLY A 608 -14.27 2.62 -7.84
N PRO A 609 -13.62 3.08 -8.92
CA PRO A 609 -12.84 2.22 -9.80
C PRO A 609 -11.62 1.63 -9.08
N ILE A 610 -11.13 0.48 -9.55
CA ILE A 610 -10.00 -0.23 -8.93
C ILE A 610 -8.71 0.60 -8.94
N TRP A 611 -8.57 1.50 -9.93
CA TRP A 611 -7.45 2.44 -10.01
C TRP A 611 -7.34 3.39 -8.80
N LEU A 612 -8.39 3.58 -8.00
CA LEU A 612 -8.26 4.33 -6.74
C LEU A 612 -7.37 3.63 -5.71
N GLY A 613 -7.10 2.33 -5.88
CA GLY A 613 -6.17 1.57 -5.05
C GLY A 613 -6.45 1.72 -3.55
N SER A 614 -5.44 2.12 -2.78
CA SER A 614 -5.56 2.28 -1.32
C SER A 614 -6.60 3.32 -0.86
N ARG A 615 -7.02 4.28 -1.71
CA ARG A 615 -8.09 5.23 -1.34
C ARG A 615 -9.44 4.54 -1.12
N LEU A 616 -9.64 3.35 -1.67
CA LEU A 616 -10.85 2.54 -1.42
C LEU A 616 -10.95 2.02 0.02
N ALA A 617 -9.87 2.08 0.81
CA ALA A 617 -9.87 1.65 2.22
C ALA A 617 -10.61 2.64 3.13
N VAL A 618 -10.78 3.89 2.70
CA VAL A 618 -11.44 4.95 3.46
C VAL A 618 -12.69 5.39 2.68
N GLY A 619 -13.82 4.70 2.92
CA GLY A 619 -15.07 4.90 2.18
C GLY A 619 -16.33 4.79 3.07
N ARG A 620 -17.51 5.02 2.46
CA ARG A 620 -18.82 5.11 3.15
C ARG A 620 -19.15 3.91 4.04
N GLU A 621 -18.63 2.72 3.72
CA GLU A 621 -18.96 1.46 4.40
C GLU A 621 -17.81 0.79 5.19
N GLY A 622 -16.77 1.55 5.58
CA GLY A 622 -15.77 1.03 6.54
C GLY A 622 -14.77 0.03 5.96
N GLY A 623 -14.25 0.32 4.76
CA GLY A 623 -13.04 -0.32 4.21
C GLY A 623 -13.23 -1.65 3.48
N GLN A 624 -14.46 -2.19 3.41
CA GLN A 624 -14.75 -3.41 2.65
C GLN A 624 -14.58 -3.22 1.13
N ASP A 625 -14.74 -1.99 0.66
CA ASP A 625 -14.58 -1.59 -0.74
C ASP A 625 -13.18 -1.92 -1.29
N TYR A 626 -12.14 -1.73 -0.47
CA TYR A 626 -10.77 -2.09 -0.82
C TYR A 626 -10.63 -3.59 -1.07
N ALA A 627 -11.10 -4.43 -0.14
CA ALA A 627 -11.00 -5.89 -0.29
C ALA A 627 -11.71 -6.37 -1.55
N VAL A 628 -12.97 -5.96 -1.76
CA VAL A 628 -13.76 -6.41 -2.92
C VAL A 628 -13.20 -5.89 -4.23
N THR A 629 -12.80 -4.63 -4.30
CA THR A 629 -12.40 -4.03 -5.58
C THR A 629 -10.94 -4.33 -5.91
N VAL A 630 -10.03 -4.25 -4.95
CA VAL A 630 -8.60 -4.43 -5.21
C VAL A 630 -8.23 -5.91 -5.34
N TYR A 631 -8.83 -6.80 -4.51
CA TYR A 631 -8.56 -8.24 -4.57
C TYR A 631 -9.52 -8.93 -5.52
N SER A 632 -10.82 -8.91 -5.23
CA SER A 632 -11.80 -9.72 -5.97
C SER A 632 -11.98 -9.25 -7.41
N LYS A 633 -12.19 -7.94 -7.65
CA LYS A 633 -12.26 -7.41 -9.02
C LYS A 633 -10.90 -7.48 -9.73
N GLY A 634 -9.79 -7.28 -9.01
CA GLY A 634 -8.44 -7.49 -9.54
C GLY A 634 -8.22 -8.93 -10.06
N ALA A 635 -8.65 -9.93 -9.29
CA ALA A 635 -8.58 -11.32 -9.71
C ALA A 635 -9.50 -11.63 -10.91
N TRP A 636 -10.68 -11.03 -10.95
CA TRP A 636 -11.60 -11.08 -12.09
C TRP A 636 -11.01 -10.50 -13.37
N ILE A 637 -10.31 -9.35 -13.27
CA ILE A 637 -9.60 -8.75 -14.41
C ILE A 637 -8.58 -9.74 -14.99
N MET A 638 -7.77 -10.37 -14.13
CA MET A 638 -6.79 -11.36 -14.57
C MET A 638 -7.45 -12.62 -15.15
N HIS A 639 -8.57 -13.08 -14.61
CA HIS A 639 -9.35 -14.18 -15.19
C HIS A 639 -9.92 -13.82 -16.56
N MET A 640 -10.44 -12.61 -16.76
CA MET A 640 -10.92 -12.16 -18.06
C MET A 640 -9.77 -12.10 -19.08
N LEU A 641 -8.60 -11.59 -18.69
CA LEU A 641 -7.40 -11.58 -19.55
C LEU A 641 -6.94 -13.00 -19.90
N ARG A 642 -6.96 -13.94 -18.95
CA ARG A 642 -6.69 -15.37 -19.20
C ARG A 642 -7.62 -15.93 -20.27
N ASN A 643 -8.92 -15.63 -20.19
CA ASN A 643 -9.89 -16.10 -21.18
C ASN A 643 -9.75 -15.41 -22.54
N LEU A 644 -9.38 -14.12 -22.59
CA LEU A 644 -9.08 -13.42 -23.84
C LEU A 644 -7.86 -14.00 -24.57
N MET A 645 -6.93 -14.59 -23.81
CA MET A 645 -5.73 -15.26 -24.34
C MET A 645 -5.91 -16.78 -24.56
N LEU A 646 -7.10 -17.33 -24.28
CA LEU A 646 -7.38 -18.75 -24.47
C LEU A 646 -7.51 -19.06 -25.97
N ASP A 647 -6.80 -20.08 -26.42
CA ASP A 647 -7.06 -20.66 -27.74
C ASP A 647 -8.37 -21.45 -27.71
N ASN A 648 -9.42 -20.89 -28.32
CA ASN A 648 -10.76 -21.49 -28.32
C ASN A 648 -10.87 -22.77 -29.18
N GLU A 649 -9.90 -23.05 -30.05
CA GLU A 649 -9.87 -24.28 -30.86
C GLU A 649 -9.21 -25.43 -30.09
N THR A 650 -8.10 -25.14 -29.41
CA THR A 650 -7.28 -26.18 -28.74
C THR A 650 -7.48 -26.24 -27.22
N GLY A 651 -8.05 -25.19 -26.62
CA GLY A 651 -8.09 -24.99 -25.17
C GLY A 651 -6.72 -24.63 -24.56
N SER A 652 -5.74 -24.25 -25.38
CA SER A 652 -4.38 -23.94 -24.92
C SER A 652 -4.31 -22.60 -24.16
N GLU A 653 -3.56 -22.59 -23.06
CA GLU A 653 -3.28 -21.39 -22.24
C GLU A 653 -1.85 -20.87 -22.43
N GLU A 654 -1.08 -21.40 -23.40
CA GLU A 654 0.33 -21.06 -23.59
C GLU A 654 0.60 -19.56 -23.74
N LEU A 655 -0.33 -18.82 -24.35
CA LEU A 655 -0.22 -17.36 -24.50
C LEU A 655 -0.30 -16.65 -23.15
N PHE A 656 -1.22 -17.09 -22.27
CA PHE A 656 -1.37 -16.52 -20.94
C PHE A 656 -0.21 -16.91 -20.02
N ASP A 657 0.22 -18.18 -20.07
CA ASP A 657 1.38 -18.67 -19.32
C ASP A 657 2.64 -17.86 -19.70
N GLY A 658 2.84 -17.64 -21.00
CA GLY A 658 3.92 -16.81 -21.53
C GLY A 658 3.81 -15.34 -21.12
N PHE A 659 2.60 -14.78 -21.08
CA PHE A 659 2.35 -13.41 -20.63
C PHE A 659 2.79 -13.23 -19.16
N MET A 660 2.30 -14.10 -18.26
CA MET A 660 2.61 -14.02 -16.83
C MET A 660 4.11 -14.13 -16.54
N ASN A 661 4.80 -15.03 -17.25
CA ASN A 661 6.25 -15.19 -17.14
C ASN A 661 7.02 -13.96 -17.64
N THR A 662 6.63 -13.45 -18.80
CA THR A 662 7.31 -12.31 -19.44
C THR A 662 7.07 -11.02 -18.66
N LEU A 663 5.85 -10.84 -18.12
CA LEU A 663 5.51 -9.72 -17.25
C LEU A 663 6.44 -9.66 -16.04
N PHE A 664 6.54 -10.76 -15.29
CA PHE A 664 7.44 -10.81 -14.14
C PHE A 664 8.89 -10.55 -14.55
N THR A 665 9.38 -11.25 -15.58
CA THR A 665 10.77 -11.11 -16.05
C THR A 665 11.12 -9.67 -16.47
N ARG A 666 10.17 -8.94 -17.07
CA ARG A 666 10.37 -7.56 -17.54
C ARG A 666 10.44 -6.54 -16.39
N PHE A 667 9.64 -6.74 -15.34
CA PHE A 667 9.48 -5.79 -14.24
C PHE A 667 10.12 -6.24 -12.92
N GLN A 668 10.76 -7.41 -12.85
CA GLN A 668 11.41 -7.89 -11.63
C GLN A 668 12.40 -6.84 -11.07
N SER A 669 12.38 -6.67 -9.75
CA SER A 669 13.16 -5.65 -9.01
C SER A 669 12.88 -4.20 -9.43
N ARG A 670 11.71 -3.93 -10.01
CA ARG A 670 11.23 -2.60 -10.38
C ARG A 670 9.81 -2.39 -9.86
N THR A 671 9.37 -1.15 -9.92
CA THR A 671 7.96 -0.81 -9.79
C THR A 671 7.24 -0.96 -11.13
N ILE A 672 5.91 -1.16 -11.09
CA ILE A 672 5.02 -1.18 -12.25
C ILE A 672 3.79 -0.31 -11.97
N SER A 673 3.43 0.54 -12.93
CA SER A 673 2.17 1.27 -12.94
C SER A 673 1.07 0.50 -13.68
N THR A 674 -0.19 0.90 -13.46
CA THR A 674 -1.35 0.42 -14.22
C THR A 674 -1.17 0.70 -15.72
N GLU A 675 -0.60 1.85 -16.06
CA GLU A 675 -0.30 2.29 -17.41
C GLU A 675 0.85 1.48 -18.02
N ASP A 676 1.89 1.13 -17.24
CA ASP A 676 2.95 0.20 -17.69
C ASP A 676 2.39 -1.18 -17.99
N PHE A 677 1.50 -1.69 -17.12
CA PHE A 677 0.85 -2.99 -17.30
C PHE A 677 -0.05 -2.97 -18.56
N GLN A 678 -0.83 -1.90 -18.77
CA GLN A 678 -1.64 -1.69 -19.98
C GLN A 678 -0.77 -1.66 -21.24
N ALA A 679 0.29 -0.84 -21.24
CA ALA A 679 1.18 -0.68 -22.38
C ALA A 679 1.88 -2.00 -22.73
N PHE A 680 2.35 -2.73 -21.70
CA PHE A 680 2.97 -4.04 -21.88
C PHE A 680 1.98 -5.07 -22.42
N LEU A 681 0.74 -5.11 -21.92
CA LEU A 681 -0.28 -6.01 -22.43
C LEU A 681 -0.59 -5.74 -23.91
N GLY A 682 -0.72 -4.47 -24.29
CA GLY A 682 -0.94 -4.10 -25.69
C GLY A 682 0.24 -4.45 -26.60
N GLU A 683 1.47 -4.28 -26.12
CA GLU A 683 2.69 -4.74 -26.80
C GLU A 683 2.68 -6.27 -26.96
N TYR A 684 2.36 -7.01 -25.90
CA TYR A 684 2.39 -8.48 -25.91
C TYR A 684 1.34 -9.07 -26.85
N LEU A 685 0.12 -8.50 -26.84
CA LEU A 685 -1.00 -8.93 -27.68
C LEU A 685 -1.02 -8.29 -29.07
N GLN A 686 -0.15 -7.31 -29.34
CA GLN A 686 -0.10 -6.54 -30.59
C GLN A 686 -1.47 -5.88 -30.92
N THR A 687 -2.16 -5.39 -29.90
CA THR A 687 -3.46 -4.71 -30.02
C THR A 687 -3.57 -3.58 -29.00
N ASP A 688 -4.36 -2.56 -29.31
CA ASP A 688 -4.70 -1.54 -28.33
C ASP A 688 -5.66 -2.12 -27.28
N MET A 689 -5.29 -1.95 -26.01
CA MET A 689 -6.05 -2.42 -24.85
C MET A 689 -6.68 -1.28 -24.04
N GLN A 690 -6.59 -0.02 -24.50
CA GLN A 690 -7.18 1.13 -23.82
C GLN A 690 -8.66 0.90 -23.47
N TRP A 691 -9.45 0.39 -24.42
CA TRP A 691 -10.88 0.10 -24.21
C TRP A 691 -11.14 -0.82 -23.01
N PHE A 692 -10.25 -1.79 -22.77
CA PHE A 692 -10.39 -2.74 -21.67
C PHE A 692 -10.12 -2.05 -20.33
N PHE A 693 -9.09 -1.20 -20.27
CA PHE A 693 -8.74 -0.48 -19.05
C PHE A 693 -9.75 0.62 -18.73
N ASP A 694 -10.20 1.38 -19.72
CA ASP A 694 -11.26 2.39 -19.57
C ASP A 694 -12.52 1.79 -18.94
N GLN A 695 -12.90 0.58 -19.37
CA GLN A 695 -14.08 -0.12 -18.89
C GLN A 695 -13.86 -0.78 -17.51
N TRP A 696 -12.80 -1.58 -17.37
CA TRP A 696 -12.66 -2.49 -16.23
C TRP A 696 -11.76 -1.96 -15.12
N VAL A 697 -10.84 -1.04 -15.42
CA VAL A 697 -9.85 -0.50 -14.48
C VAL A 697 -10.22 0.92 -14.03
N TYR A 698 -10.43 1.84 -14.98
CA TYR A 698 -10.83 3.23 -14.70
C TYR A 698 -12.35 3.39 -14.56
N GLY A 699 -13.12 2.39 -15.01
CA GLY A 699 -14.58 2.31 -14.93
C GLY A 699 -15.11 1.45 -13.78
N THR A 700 -16.38 1.66 -13.45
CA THR A 700 -17.12 0.94 -12.40
C THR A 700 -18.22 0.03 -12.95
N ASP A 701 -18.59 0.23 -14.22
CA ASP A 701 -19.77 -0.42 -14.80
C ASP A 701 -19.54 -1.93 -15.04
N ILE A 702 -20.60 -2.72 -14.87
CA ILE A 702 -20.60 -4.17 -15.07
C ILE A 702 -21.82 -4.53 -15.93
N PRO A 703 -21.63 -5.19 -17.09
CA PRO A 703 -22.73 -5.42 -18.02
C PRO A 703 -23.72 -6.47 -17.52
N THR A 704 -25.00 -6.22 -17.79
CA THR A 704 -26.04 -7.25 -17.79
C THR A 704 -26.29 -7.69 -19.23
N TYR A 705 -26.04 -8.98 -19.53
CA TYR A 705 -26.30 -9.58 -20.83
C TYR A 705 -27.60 -10.36 -20.85
N ARG A 706 -28.46 -10.08 -21.84
CA ARG A 706 -29.63 -10.91 -22.19
C ARG A 706 -29.36 -11.67 -23.48
N PHE A 707 -29.09 -12.96 -23.34
CA PHE A 707 -28.73 -13.85 -24.43
C PHE A 707 -29.94 -14.61 -24.97
N ALA A 708 -30.09 -14.64 -26.30
CA ALA A 708 -31.06 -15.48 -26.97
C ALA A 708 -30.50 -15.96 -28.32
N TYR A 709 -30.98 -17.10 -28.83
CA TYR A 709 -30.55 -17.61 -30.13
C TYR A 709 -31.70 -18.31 -30.86
N THR A 710 -31.55 -18.46 -32.17
CA THR A 710 -32.42 -19.27 -33.04
C THR A 710 -31.56 -20.16 -33.93
N THR A 711 -32.11 -21.30 -34.34
CA THR A 711 -31.48 -22.24 -35.26
C THR A 711 -32.38 -22.50 -36.46
N GLU A 712 -31.78 -22.60 -37.64
CA GLU A 712 -32.45 -22.93 -38.90
C GLU A 712 -31.64 -24.02 -39.62
N GLU A 713 -32.25 -25.17 -39.87
CA GLU A 713 -31.66 -26.21 -40.72
C GLU A 713 -31.71 -25.76 -42.18
N LEU A 714 -30.54 -25.74 -42.83
CA LEU A 714 -30.39 -25.38 -44.23
C LEU A 714 -30.57 -26.62 -45.13
N PRO A 715 -30.93 -26.44 -46.41
CA PRO A 715 -31.02 -27.55 -47.37
C PRO A 715 -29.72 -28.34 -47.56
N SER A 716 -28.56 -27.78 -47.19
CA SER A 716 -27.27 -28.48 -47.20
C SER A 716 -27.13 -29.52 -46.09
N GLY A 717 -27.97 -29.46 -45.05
CA GLY A 717 -27.84 -30.23 -43.81
C GLY A 717 -27.12 -29.46 -42.70
N ASP A 718 -26.47 -28.34 -43.01
CA ASP A 718 -25.87 -27.46 -42.01
C ASP A 718 -26.94 -26.68 -41.23
N VAL A 719 -26.62 -26.28 -40.01
CA VAL A 719 -27.47 -25.43 -39.19
C VAL A 719 -26.93 -24.01 -39.14
N LYS A 720 -27.78 -23.07 -39.53
CA LYS A 720 -27.55 -21.65 -39.32
C LYS A 720 -28.01 -21.28 -37.91
N MET A 721 -27.07 -20.84 -37.08
CA MET A 721 -27.39 -20.32 -35.75
C MET A 721 -27.26 -18.80 -35.74
N ARG A 722 -28.33 -18.12 -35.36
CA ARG A 722 -28.34 -16.67 -35.16
C ARG A 722 -28.42 -16.37 -33.67
N VAL A 723 -27.57 -15.48 -33.20
CA VAL A 723 -27.52 -15.04 -31.80
C VAL A 723 -27.94 -13.58 -31.67
N ARG A 724 -28.58 -13.26 -30.54
CA ARG A 724 -28.91 -11.92 -30.10
C ARG A 724 -28.44 -11.74 -28.66
N VAL A 725 -27.66 -10.69 -28.43
CA VAL A 725 -27.24 -10.26 -27.09
C VAL A 725 -27.71 -8.83 -26.90
N ARG A 726 -28.51 -8.57 -25.85
CA ARG A 726 -28.74 -7.20 -25.37
C ARG A 726 -27.84 -6.90 -24.20
N GLN A 727 -27.32 -5.70 -24.16
CA GLN A 727 -26.38 -5.22 -23.15
C GLN A 727 -27.02 -4.06 -22.39
N GLU A 728 -27.06 -4.18 -21.07
CA GLU A 728 -27.65 -3.21 -20.13
C GLU A 728 -26.61 -2.81 -19.08
N ASP A 729 -26.87 -1.73 -18.34
CA ASP A 729 -26.07 -1.23 -17.20
C ASP A 729 -24.63 -0.77 -17.52
N VAL A 730 -24.35 -0.50 -18.80
CA VAL A 730 -23.05 0.02 -19.28
C VAL A 730 -23.24 1.10 -20.37
N PRO A 731 -22.24 1.96 -20.63
CA PRO A 731 -22.26 2.93 -21.73
C PRO A 731 -22.45 2.32 -23.13
N GLU A 732 -22.90 3.13 -24.10
CA GLU A 732 -23.17 2.67 -25.47
C GLU A 732 -21.91 2.19 -26.23
N ASP A 733 -20.75 2.70 -25.87
CA ASP A 733 -19.46 2.33 -26.47
C ASP A 733 -18.81 1.11 -25.81
N PHE A 734 -19.35 0.63 -24.69
CA PHE A 734 -18.87 -0.56 -23.99
C PHE A 734 -18.87 -1.78 -24.90
N MET A 735 -17.75 -2.50 -24.93
CA MET A 735 -17.57 -3.70 -25.73
C MET A 735 -16.83 -4.81 -24.99
N MET A 736 -17.14 -6.06 -25.33
CA MET A 736 -16.41 -7.23 -24.82
C MET A 736 -16.55 -8.41 -25.79
N LEU A 737 -15.47 -9.21 -25.92
CA LEU A 737 -15.54 -10.52 -26.56
C LEU A 737 -16.08 -11.53 -25.55
N VAL A 738 -17.26 -12.11 -25.82
CA VAL A 738 -17.90 -13.09 -24.94
C VAL A 738 -17.98 -14.44 -25.64
N PRO A 739 -17.41 -15.52 -25.08
CA PRO A 739 -17.44 -16.83 -25.70
C PRO A 739 -18.80 -17.52 -25.54
N ILE A 740 -19.22 -18.20 -26.62
CA ILE A 740 -20.39 -19.07 -26.65
C ILE A 740 -19.89 -20.50 -26.84
N GLN A 741 -20.11 -21.37 -25.87
CA GLN A 741 -19.91 -22.81 -26.05
C GLN A 741 -21.15 -23.41 -26.69
N ILE A 742 -20.91 -24.23 -27.70
CA ILE A 742 -21.91 -24.99 -28.45
C ILE A 742 -21.58 -26.46 -28.24
N ASP A 743 -22.46 -27.18 -27.57
CA ASP A 743 -22.28 -28.61 -27.25
C ASP A 743 -23.06 -29.47 -28.23
N PHE A 744 -22.38 -30.43 -28.86
CA PHE A 744 -22.94 -31.44 -29.75
C PHE A 744 -22.91 -32.84 -29.11
N GLY A 745 -22.87 -32.92 -27.78
CA GLY A 745 -22.87 -34.14 -27.01
C GLY A 745 -21.65 -35.00 -27.32
N VAL A 746 -21.89 -36.19 -27.86
CA VAL A 746 -20.82 -37.15 -28.21
C VAL A 746 -19.92 -36.66 -29.36
N ASP A 747 -20.38 -35.69 -30.14
CA ASP A 747 -19.64 -35.14 -31.28
C ASP A 747 -18.67 -34.02 -30.86
N GLY A 748 -18.67 -33.64 -29.57
CA GLY A 748 -17.76 -32.65 -28.98
C GLY A 748 -18.37 -31.26 -28.82
N THR A 749 -17.52 -30.29 -28.50
CA THR A 749 -17.89 -28.89 -28.26
C THR A 749 -17.15 -27.95 -29.19
N ALA A 750 -17.75 -26.78 -29.47
CA ALA A 750 -17.09 -25.67 -30.14
C ALA A 750 -17.26 -24.39 -29.30
N VAL A 751 -16.23 -23.54 -29.24
CA VAL A 751 -16.31 -22.25 -28.56
C VAL A 751 -16.14 -21.14 -29.58
N VAL A 752 -17.14 -20.25 -29.67
CA VAL A 752 -17.15 -19.14 -30.63
C VAL A 752 -17.23 -17.81 -29.88
N PRO A 753 -16.18 -16.97 -29.92
CA PRO A 753 -16.25 -15.63 -29.33
C PRO A 753 -17.14 -14.70 -30.17
N VAL A 754 -18.01 -13.95 -29.50
CA VAL A 754 -18.86 -12.92 -30.11
C VAL A 754 -18.49 -11.56 -29.53
N LEU A 755 -18.19 -10.60 -30.40
CA LEU A 755 -18.01 -9.21 -29.99
C LEU A 755 -19.38 -8.62 -29.65
N VAL A 756 -19.65 -8.43 -28.37
CA VAL A 756 -20.83 -7.71 -27.89
C VAL A 756 -20.47 -6.23 -27.80
N LYS A 757 -21.24 -5.37 -28.46
CA LYS A 757 -21.03 -3.92 -28.46
C LYS A 757 -22.35 -3.18 -28.64
N GLY A 758 -22.50 -2.07 -27.93
CA GLY A 758 -23.73 -1.27 -27.94
C GLY A 758 -24.92 -1.99 -27.30
N ALA A 759 -26.10 -1.37 -27.37
CA ALA A 759 -27.29 -1.86 -26.67
C ALA A 759 -27.80 -3.24 -27.17
N GLU A 760 -27.57 -3.59 -28.44
CA GLU A 760 -27.97 -4.88 -29.00
C GLU A 760 -27.00 -5.33 -30.09
N THR A 761 -26.53 -6.57 -30.00
CA THR A 761 -25.71 -7.27 -31.00
C THR A 761 -26.51 -8.44 -31.57
N ILE A 762 -26.70 -8.47 -32.89
CA ILE A 762 -27.27 -9.61 -33.62
C ILE A 762 -26.25 -10.09 -34.65
N THR A 763 -25.87 -11.37 -34.58
CA THR A 763 -24.93 -11.95 -35.56
C THR A 763 -25.27 -13.41 -35.88
N ASP A 764 -24.85 -13.85 -37.05
CA ASP A 764 -24.89 -15.27 -37.45
C ASP A 764 -23.54 -15.91 -37.06
N LEU A 765 -23.58 -17.06 -36.39
CA LEU A 765 -22.37 -17.85 -36.10
C LEU A 765 -21.92 -18.63 -37.35
N PRO A 766 -20.68 -19.15 -37.39
CA PRO A 766 -20.27 -20.11 -38.41
C PRO A 766 -21.29 -21.26 -38.56
N LEU A 767 -21.44 -21.79 -39.78
CA LEU A 767 -22.37 -22.88 -40.04
C LEU A 767 -22.02 -24.09 -39.17
N LEU A 768 -23.02 -24.57 -38.43
CA LEU A 768 -22.89 -25.71 -37.54
C LEU A 768 -23.17 -27.00 -38.32
N PRO A 769 -22.49 -28.12 -38.00
CA PRO A 769 -22.71 -29.39 -38.69
C PRO A 769 -24.06 -30.03 -38.38
N ARG A 770 -24.68 -29.64 -37.26
CA ARG A 770 -26.01 -30.05 -36.82
C ARG A 770 -26.57 -29.08 -35.78
N ALA A 771 -27.82 -29.28 -35.37
CA ALA A 771 -28.40 -28.51 -34.27
C ALA A 771 -27.68 -28.83 -32.95
N PRO A 772 -27.40 -27.82 -32.11
CA PRO A 772 -26.73 -28.02 -30.82
C PRO A 772 -27.64 -28.71 -29.80
N ASP A 773 -27.04 -29.49 -28.92
CA ASP A 773 -27.71 -30.10 -27.77
C ASP A 773 -27.82 -29.10 -26.61
N GLU A 774 -26.77 -28.31 -26.40
CA GLU A 774 -26.71 -27.23 -25.41
C GLU A 774 -25.93 -26.03 -25.96
N VAL A 775 -26.30 -24.82 -25.51
CA VAL A 775 -25.62 -23.57 -25.85
C VAL A 775 -25.42 -22.77 -24.57
N THR A 776 -24.17 -22.50 -24.24
CA THR A 776 -23.78 -21.78 -23.02
C THR A 776 -23.10 -20.48 -23.40
N PHE A 777 -23.76 -19.36 -23.10
CA PHE A 777 -23.19 -18.03 -23.25
C PHE A 777 -22.31 -17.69 -22.03
N ASN A 778 -21.17 -17.03 -22.26
CA ASN A 778 -20.19 -16.72 -21.22
C ASN A 778 -19.66 -17.97 -20.50
N VAL A 779 -19.31 -19.01 -21.28
CA VAL A 779 -18.73 -20.25 -20.75
C VAL A 779 -17.48 -19.97 -19.91
N LEU A 780 -17.14 -20.84 -18.95
CA LEU A 780 -16.01 -20.68 -18.01
C LEU A 780 -16.09 -19.41 -17.15
N GLU A 781 -17.26 -18.77 -17.14
CA GLU A 781 -17.42 -17.47 -16.52
C GLU A 781 -16.41 -16.46 -17.10
N SER A 782 -16.18 -16.48 -18.43
CA SER A 782 -15.08 -15.71 -19.06
C SER A 782 -15.15 -14.20 -18.89
N VAL A 783 -16.33 -13.65 -18.59
CA VAL A 783 -16.58 -12.21 -18.39
C VAL A 783 -17.31 -11.98 -17.08
N LEU A 784 -16.86 -10.99 -16.30
CA LEU A 784 -17.58 -10.48 -15.13
C LEU A 784 -18.87 -9.76 -15.60
N ALA A 785 -20.02 -10.42 -15.46
CA ALA A 785 -21.30 -9.92 -15.92
C ALA A 785 -22.46 -10.58 -15.19
N GLU A 786 -23.64 -9.95 -15.21
CA GLU A 786 -24.91 -10.67 -15.00
C GLU A 786 -25.36 -11.28 -16.33
N VAL A 787 -25.68 -12.58 -16.38
CA VAL A 787 -26.13 -13.26 -17.62
C VAL A 787 -27.53 -13.80 -17.44
N ARG A 788 -28.42 -13.48 -18.40
CA ARG A 788 -29.81 -13.94 -18.43
C ARG A 788 -30.13 -14.54 -19.80
N THR A 789 -30.60 -15.79 -19.82
CA THR A 789 -31.03 -16.43 -21.06
C THR A 789 -32.52 -16.19 -21.30
N GLU A 790 -32.87 -15.74 -22.49
CA GLU A 790 -34.24 -15.42 -22.91
C GLU A 790 -34.64 -16.21 -24.16
N LYS A 791 -35.95 -16.30 -24.41
CA LYS A 791 -36.47 -16.87 -25.66
C LYS A 791 -36.45 -15.80 -26.76
N TRP A 792 -36.11 -16.20 -27.98
CA TRP A 792 -36.19 -15.36 -29.17
C TRP A 792 -37.43 -15.71 -30.00
#